data_AF-A0A7C2T143-F1
#
_entry.id   AF-A0A7C2T143-F1
#
_cell.length_a   1.000
_cell.length_b   1.000
_cell.length_c   1.000
_cell.angle_alpha   90.00
_cell.angle_beta   90.00
_cell.angle_gamma   90.00
#
_symmetry.space_group_name_H-M   'P 1'
#
loop_
_entity.id
_entity.type
_entity.pdbx_description
1 polymer ?
#
loop_
_entity_poly.entity_id
_entity_poly.type
_entity_poly.pdbx_seq_one_letter_code
_entity_poly.pdbx_strand_id
1 'polypeptide(L)'
;MDQLYNTRRLNQIFVALNLTALALILITIYKDQRPEWYPYQTTYIQLFRQYAQQELNRVQKELQGDAEYQQLKKQLQEVSAKLNANPRYKELSREVARLNEELKKVQTQLSEVRLDYLHYEDEYFWARSQSAKERYRRLMQQLKPTVDKLTAQMEDIQARLLKVTEEFNALDKERQELQKKLSEKEFALQVAQASVESAQKAKPKIQQIHNPELHLVDRCTTCHMGYDKPESWGEFLKERIAQLEKRKAPKASIDILKALMPHPRQQELFAKHPVSKFGCTSCHGGQGVALKKDVAHAYNEKFWETPMLPIKYVEAGCGKCHRYEMTLAGAPKLSRGKQLYYMLGCFGCHDAKGYEDVPEDLQKIGPSLTHIATKTSPEWLFRWLKNPHAWSPNTRMPMFYLRDDEAWALVAYLRHATEVVQGEAKPQLIDLEPHYGKQPLRLTKRYPGGDPTRGRQLVQQVGCLGCHRIDGVGGPQEREKGKRVLSNKDFGPNLSKVGSKITNPDWLFNWLLNPKAIDPKAKMPNLRLSDQEAADITAFLLTLREQPTARPVAFTPTPQLDNPELIDKGFRLIANYGCAGCHNIPGTEKLTKIGKNLSDEADLDPHLIDFGQRVHEIFEKAPTYWDRKYIWLREKILRPRSFREQGLRMPNLNISEEDADALLTAILSFTKREVATLKVTATDLPQTLYVRDRADDPRIAAISAGQKLVFGYNCVGCHIVEGYGGDIWPLLEDGMQPPNLQSEGYRVNHDWLFRFLHDPTMGSGRQHYIRPWLKVRMPTFGFDDGEVNTLIRYFAALDNRPIFQEFRTPYRPNPATAAVGKKLFDALQCMACHPTGPVQPGADVAQLAPNLQLARERLQPEWIVDWLLDPQKFQPGTRMPTFFPYNEQTGKHDSPMPDILGGDARKQAEALRDYLLTLAPPTMAKRP
;
A
#
# COMPACT_ATOMS: atom_id res chain seq x y z
N MET A 1 -87.44 -4.59 -24.22
CA MET A 1 -85.97 -4.71 -24.17
C MET A 1 -85.48 -5.29 -22.83
N ASP A 2 -86.32 -6.03 -22.08
CA ASP A 2 -86.00 -6.50 -20.72
C ASP A 2 -85.63 -7.99 -20.62
N GLN A 3 -85.29 -8.64 -21.73
CA GLN A 3 -84.95 -10.08 -21.77
C GLN A 3 -83.50 -10.40 -22.17
N LEU A 4 -82.61 -9.41 -22.32
CA LEU A 4 -81.25 -9.66 -22.83
C LEU A 4 -80.13 -9.63 -21.78
N TYR A 5 -80.43 -9.30 -20.52
CA TYR A 5 -79.43 -9.33 -19.46
C TYR A 5 -79.95 -10.13 -18.27
N ASN A 6 -79.37 -11.32 -18.09
CA ASN A 6 -79.57 -12.11 -16.87
C ASN A 6 -78.90 -11.34 -15.70
N THR A 7 -79.67 -10.46 -15.09
CA THR A 7 -79.26 -9.58 -13.98
C THR A 7 -78.66 -10.35 -12.82
N ARG A 8 -79.11 -11.59 -12.57
CA ARG A 8 -78.53 -12.46 -11.55
C ARG A 8 -77.10 -12.87 -11.90
N ARG A 9 -76.83 -13.18 -13.16
CA ARG A 9 -75.49 -13.53 -13.66
C ARG A 9 -74.56 -12.31 -13.69
N LEU A 10 -75.07 -11.14 -14.07
CA LEU A 10 -74.34 -9.87 -13.99
C LEU A 10 -73.98 -9.50 -12.55
N ASN A 11 -74.91 -9.66 -11.60
CA ASN A 11 -74.63 -9.42 -10.18
C ASN A 11 -73.59 -10.39 -9.63
N GLN A 12 -73.62 -11.66 -10.03
CA GLN A 12 -72.58 -12.64 -9.67
C GLN A 12 -71.21 -12.26 -10.26
N ILE A 13 -71.15 -11.82 -11.52
CA ILE A 13 -69.92 -11.34 -12.15
C ILE A 13 -69.41 -10.07 -11.46
N PHE A 14 -70.29 -9.13 -11.14
CA PHE A 14 -69.94 -7.91 -10.43
C PHE A 14 -69.37 -8.20 -9.04
N VAL A 15 -70.00 -9.10 -8.27
CA VAL A 15 -69.48 -9.54 -6.96
C VAL A 15 -68.13 -10.24 -7.12
N ALA A 16 -67.98 -11.13 -8.10
CA ALA A 16 -66.71 -11.81 -8.35
C ALA A 16 -65.59 -10.84 -8.74
N LEU A 17 -65.88 -9.83 -9.57
CA LEU A 17 -64.91 -8.79 -9.94
C LEU A 17 -64.54 -7.91 -8.74
N ASN A 18 -65.50 -7.52 -7.90
CA ASN A 18 -65.22 -6.74 -6.69
C ASN A 18 -64.42 -7.52 -5.65
N LEU A 19 -64.72 -8.81 -5.45
CA LEU A 19 -63.94 -9.68 -4.57
C LEU A 19 -62.52 -9.90 -5.12
N THR A 20 -62.38 -10.02 -6.44
CA THR A 20 -61.06 -10.13 -7.09
C THR A 20 -60.28 -8.83 -6.95
N ALA A 21 -60.91 -7.67 -7.15
CA ALA A 21 -60.30 -6.36 -6.95
C ALA A 21 -59.87 -6.15 -5.49
N LEU A 22 -60.72 -6.51 -4.52
CA LEU A 22 -60.40 -6.46 -3.10
C LEU A 22 -59.22 -7.39 -2.76
N ALA A 23 -59.21 -8.61 -3.28
CA ALA A 23 -58.10 -9.53 -3.09
C ALA A 23 -56.80 -8.99 -3.69
N LEU A 24 -56.84 -8.37 -4.88
CA LEU A 24 -55.69 -7.72 -5.49
C LEU A 24 -55.22 -6.51 -4.69
N ILE A 25 -56.12 -5.70 -4.16
CA ILE A 25 -55.79 -4.56 -3.28
C ILE A 25 -55.13 -5.08 -1.98
N LEU A 26 -55.69 -6.11 -1.35
CA LEU A 26 -55.12 -6.72 -0.14
C LEU A 26 -53.75 -7.37 -0.41
N ILE A 27 -53.58 -8.03 -1.56
CA ILE A 27 -52.27 -8.57 -1.99
C ILE A 27 -51.28 -7.44 -2.25
N THR A 28 -51.73 -6.34 -2.83
CA THR A 28 -50.88 -5.17 -3.11
C THR A 28 -50.46 -4.50 -1.81
N ILE A 29 -51.38 -4.25 -0.88
CA ILE A 29 -51.08 -3.74 0.47
C ILE A 29 -50.15 -4.71 1.21
N TYR A 30 -50.39 -6.02 1.14
CA TYR A 30 -49.54 -7.04 1.76
C TYR A 30 -48.13 -7.09 1.17
N LYS A 31 -47.98 -6.87 -0.15
CA LYS A 31 -46.68 -6.75 -0.82
C LYS A 31 -45.98 -5.43 -0.49
N ASP A 32 -46.71 -4.33 -0.43
CA ASP A 32 -46.19 -3.00 -0.14
C ASP A 32 -45.75 -2.86 1.34
N GLN A 33 -46.41 -3.59 2.24
CA GLN A 33 -46.05 -3.68 3.65
C GLN A 33 -44.83 -4.57 3.96
N ARG A 34 -44.25 -5.29 2.99
CA ARG A 34 -43.02 -6.08 3.19
C ARG A 34 -41.87 -5.53 2.35
N PRO A 35 -41.10 -4.58 2.89
CA PRO A 35 -39.93 -4.03 2.22
C PRO A 35 -38.94 -5.12 1.79
N GLU A 36 -38.25 -4.93 0.66
CA GLU A 36 -37.27 -5.90 0.12
C GLU A 36 -36.15 -6.29 1.09
N TRP A 37 -35.81 -5.42 2.05
CA TRP A 37 -34.80 -5.70 3.07
C TRP A 37 -35.30 -6.64 4.19
N TYR A 38 -36.60 -6.74 4.40
CA TYR A 38 -37.20 -7.45 5.53
C TYR A 38 -36.87 -8.96 5.57
N PRO A 39 -36.87 -9.69 4.44
CA PRO A 39 -36.41 -11.09 4.40
C PRO A 39 -34.95 -11.28 4.85
N TYR A 40 -34.07 -10.31 4.58
CA TYR A 40 -32.65 -10.40 4.98
C TYR A 40 -32.52 -10.38 6.50
N GLN A 41 -33.20 -9.44 7.17
CA GLN A 41 -33.13 -9.33 8.63
C GLN A 41 -33.85 -10.46 9.35
N THR A 42 -35.02 -10.87 8.89
CA THR A 42 -35.74 -11.98 9.51
C THR A 42 -34.95 -13.28 9.40
N THR A 43 -34.35 -13.54 8.23
CA THR A 43 -33.43 -14.66 8.03
C THR A 43 -32.22 -14.53 8.94
N TYR A 44 -31.55 -13.38 8.97
CA TYR A 44 -30.42 -13.14 9.86
C TYR A 44 -30.76 -13.41 11.34
N ILE A 45 -31.86 -12.87 11.85
CA ILE A 45 -32.28 -13.05 13.25
C ILE A 45 -32.52 -14.53 13.56
N GLN A 46 -33.20 -15.25 12.67
CA GLN A 46 -33.43 -16.70 12.83
C GLN A 46 -32.12 -17.48 12.89
N LEU A 47 -31.21 -17.19 11.96
CA LEU A 47 -29.91 -17.83 11.87
C LEU A 47 -29.01 -17.49 13.06
N PHE A 48 -29.03 -16.23 13.48
CA PHE A 48 -28.24 -15.73 14.60
C PHE A 48 -28.66 -16.38 15.92
N ARG A 49 -29.96 -16.64 16.12
CA ARG A 49 -30.43 -17.44 17.27
C ARG A 49 -29.88 -18.86 17.25
N GLN A 50 -29.89 -19.51 16.10
CA GLN A 50 -29.38 -20.88 15.95
C GLN A 50 -27.86 -20.92 16.20
N TYR A 51 -27.12 -19.98 15.61
CA TYR A 51 -25.68 -19.84 15.81
C TYR A 51 -25.32 -19.53 17.26
N ALA A 52 -25.96 -18.54 17.88
CA ALA A 52 -25.68 -18.15 19.27
C ALA A 52 -25.93 -19.32 20.24
N GLN A 53 -26.99 -20.11 20.01
CA GLN A 53 -27.25 -21.30 20.81
C GLN A 53 -26.20 -22.39 20.59
N GLN A 54 -25.76 -22.60 19.34
CA GLN A 54 -24.70 -23.56 19.02
C GLN A 54 -23.38 -23.17 19.68
N GLU A 55 -23.01 -21.88 19.63
CA GLU A 55 -21.80 -21.37 20.29
C GLU A 55 -21.88 -21.48 21.81
N LEU A 56 -23.04 -21.18 22.41
CA LEU A 56 -23.24 -21.38 23.84
C LEU A 56 -23.01 -22.85 24.24
N ASN A 57 -23.59 -23.79 23.49
CA ASN A 57 -23.42 -25.22 23.75
C ASN A 57 -21.96 -25.66 23.57
N ARG A 58 -21.25 -25.11 22.58
CA ARG A 58 -19.83 -25.38 22.32
C ARG A 58 -18.97 -24.91 23.49
N VAL A 59 -19.10 -23.65 23.88
CA VAL A 59 -18.32 -23.05 24.98
C VAL A 59 -18.63 -23.74 26.31
N GLN A 60 -19.89 -24.10 26.57
CA GLN A 60 -20.26 -24.88 27.76
C GLN A 60 -19.57 -26.24 27.80
N LYS A 61 -19.50 -26.94 26.66
CA LYS A 61 -18.84 -28.26 26.56
C LYS A 61 -17.32 -28.14 26.73
N GLU A 62 -16.69 -27.15 26.10
CA GLU A 62 -15.26 -26.87 26.24
C GLU A 62 -14.90 -26.57 27.69
N LEU A 63 -15.68 -25.70 28.34
CA LEU A 63 -15.47 -25.34 29.74
C LEU A 63 -15.73 -26.52 30.70
N GLN A 64 -16.72 -27.36 30.41
CA GLN A 64 -16.97 -28.59 31.19
C GLN A 64 -15.80 -29.59 31.09
N GLY A 65 -15.14 -29.66 29.94
CA GLY A 65 -13.98 -30.54 29.71
C GLY A 65 -12.64 -29.99 30.22
N ASP A 66 -12.55 -28.72 30.60
CA ASP A 66 -11.33 -28.10 31.13
C ASP A 66 -11.07 -28.56 32.58
N ALA A 67 -10.05 -29.41 32.76
CA ALA A 67 -9.66 -29.95 34.07
C ALA A 67 -9.22 -28.86 35.06
N GLU A 68 -8.57 -27.79 34.58
CA GLU A 68 -8.17 -26.65 35.40
C GLU A 68 -9.41 -25.89 35.87
N TYR A 69 -10.38 -25.66 34.99
CA TYR A 69 -11.66 -25.04 35.37
C TYR A 69 -12.42 -25.86 36.42
N GLN A 70 -12.51 -27.18 36.25
CA GLN A 70 -13.15 -28.05 37.26
C GLN A 70 -12.41 -28.00 38.61
N GLN A 71 -11.08 -27.97 38.57
CA GLN A 71 -10.24 -27.86 39.76
C GLN A 71 -10.42 -26.52 40.46
N LEU A 72 -10.39 -25.40 39.73
CA LEU A 72 -10.65 -24.06 40.25
C LEU A 72 -12.03 -23.97 40.89
N LYS A 73 -13.05 -24.55 40.26
CA LYS A 73 -14.41 -24.60 40.80
C LYS A 73 -14.48 -25.40 42.10
N LYS A 74 -13.79 -26.54 42.17
CA LYS A 74 -13.71 -27.36 43.38
C LYS A 74 -12.96 -26.63 44.52
N GLN A 75 -11.82 -26.02 44.22
CA GLN A 75 -11.06 -25.21 45.18
C GLN A 75 -11.88 -24.03 45.71
N LEU A 76 -12.56 -23.31 44.81
CA LEU A 76 -13.45 -22.21 45.19
C LEU A 76 -14.59 -22.70 46.09
N GLN A 77 -15.17 -23.87 45.80
CA GLN A 77 -16.20 -24.48 46.65
C GLN A 77 -15.65 -24.87 48.03
N GLU A 78 -14.46 -25.45 48.11
CA GLU A 78 -13.82 -25.84 49.37
C GLU A 78 -13.49 -24.62 50.25
N VAL A 79 -12.86 -23.58 49.67
CA VAL A 79 -12.55 -22.32 50.36
C VAL A 79 -13.84 -21.61 50.78
N SER A 80 -14.83 -21.56 49.89
CA SER A 80 -16.14 -20.97 50.20
C SER A 80 -16.89 -21.73 51.29
N ALA A 81 -16.78 -23.07 51.35
CA ALA A 81 -17.38 -23.88 52.40
C ALA A 81 -16.72 -23.61 53.77
N LYS A 82 -15.39 -23.50 53.81
CA LYS A 82 -14.63 -23.15 55.03
C LYS A 82 -15.01 -21.75 55.54
N LEU A 83 -15.14 -20.77 54.64
CA LEU A 83 -15.57 -19.42 54.99
C LEU A 83 -17.04 -19.38 55.47
N ASN A 84 -17.95 -20.09 54.79
CA ASN A 84 -19.38 -20.14 55.13
C ASN A 84 -19.70 -20.97 56.38
N ALA A 85 -18.75 -21.72 56.92
CA ALA A 85 -18.88 -22.39 58.21
C ALA A 85 -18.91 -21.40 59.38
N ASN A 86 -18.37 -20.19 59.19
CA ASN A 86 -18.45 -19.10 60.18
C ASN A 86 -19.80 -18.36 60.05
N PRO A 87 -20.66 -18.39 61.09
CA PRO A 87 -21.99 -17.75 61.03
C PRO A 87 -21.93 -16.25 60.74
N ARG A 88 -20.91 -15.56 61.27
CA ARG A 88 -20.73 -14.11 61.16
C ARG A 88 -20.24 -13.69 59.78
N TYR A 89 -19.33 -14.47 59.18
CA TYR A 89 -18.93 -14.27 57.78
C TYR A 89 -20.10 -14.56 56.84
N LYS A 90 -20.85 -15.64 57.07
CA LYS A 90 -22.01 -16.03 56.24
C LYS A 90 -23.11 -14.97 56.25
N GLU A 91 -23.34 -14.33 57.40
CA GLU A 91 -24.29 -13.23 57.54
C GLU A 91 -23.85 -11.98 56.76
N LEU A 92 -22.63 -11.49 57.03
CA LEU A 92 -22.09 -10.30 56.35
C LEU A 92 -21.91 -10.52 54.84
N SER A 93 -21.51 -11.72 54.41
CA SER A 93 -21.38 -12.07 52.99
C SER A 93 -22.73 -12.09 52.26
N ARG A 94 -23.82 -12.50 52.93
CA ARG A 94 -25.19 -12.40 52.36
C ARG A 94 -25.63 -10.94 52.26
N GLU A 95 -25.24 -10.12 53.22
CA GLU A 95 -25.54 -8.69 53.23
C GLU A 95 -24.80 -7.97 52.08
N VAL A 96 -23.53 -8.28 51.85
CA VAL A 96 -22.77 -7.82 50.67
C VAL A 96 -23.41 -8.31 49.37
N ALA A 97 -23.82 -9.58 49.29
CA ALA A 97 -24.48 -10.11 48.10
C ALA A 97 -25.80 -9.40 47.80
N ARG A 98 -26.60 -9.11 48.83
CA ARG A 98 -27.85 -8.34 48.71
C ARG A 98 -27.57 -6.90 48.26
N LEU A 99 -26.59 -6.23 48.85
CA LEU A 99 -26.21 -4.86 48.47
C LEU A 99 -25.65 -4.80 47.04
N ASN A 100 -24.89 -5.82 46.61
CA ASN A 100 -24.44 -5.95 45.21
C ASN A 100 -25.62 -6.13 44.24
N GLU A 101 -26.65 -6.90 44.61
CA GLU A 101 -27.87 -7.07 43.82
C GLU A 101 -28.63 -5.73 43.70
N GLU A 102 -28.75 -4.97 44.79
CA GLU A 102 -29.36 -3.64 44.81
C GLU A 102 -28.53 -2.63 44.00
N LEU A 103 -27.21 -2.62 44.16
CA LEU A 103 -26.29 -1.76 43.41
C LEU A 103 -26.33 -2.08 41.92
N LYS A 104 -26.37 -3.36 41.54
CA LYS A 104 -26.48 -3.80 40.14
C LYS A 104 -27.78 -3.31 39.51
N LYS A 105 -28.91 -3.33 40.23
CA LYS A 105 -30.19 -2.76 39.74
C LYS A 105 -30.06 -1.26 39.48
N VAL A 106 -29.46 -0.52 40.43
CA VAL A 106 -29.26 0.94 40.29
C VAL A 106 -28.27 1.27 39.18
N GLN A 107 -27.18 0.50 39.04
CA GLN A 107 -26.20 0.64 37.96
C GLN A 107 -26.78 0.27 36.60
N THR A 108 -27.68 -0.71 36.54
CA THR A 108 -28.41 -1.06 35.31
C THR A 108 -29.29 0.10 34.88
N GLN A 109 -30.06 0.69 35.80
CA GLN A 109 -30.84 1.91 35.53
C GLN A 109 -29.95 3.07 35.08
N LEU A 110 -28.78 3.27 35.71
CA LEU A 110 -27.81 4.29 35.31
C LEU A 110 -27.24 4.03 33.91
N SER A 111 -27.00 2.77 33.57
CA SER A 111 -26.44 2.35 32.29
C SER A 111 -27.46 2.44 31.16
N GLU A 112 -28.72 2.08 31.40
CA GLU A 112 -29.84 2.29 30.49
C GLU A 112 -30.03 3.79 30.20
N VAL A 113 -30.02 4.63 31.24
CA VAL A 113 -30.16 6.08 31.13
C VAL A 113 -28.93 6.74 30.48
N ARG A 114 -27.73 6.18 30.67
CA ARG A 114 -26.50 6.59 29.96
C ARG A 114 -26.53 6.19 28.49
N LEU A 115 -27.05 5.00 28.18
CA LEU A 115 -27.28 4.56 26.81
C LEU A 115 -28.28 5.47 26.11
N ASP A 116 -29.38 5.83 26.77
CA ASP A 116 -30.34 6.82 26.26
C ASP A 116 -29.68 8.21 26.07
N TYR A 117 -28.88 8.67 27.03
CA TYR A 117 -28.13 9.94 26.92
C TYR A 117 -27.19 9.95 25.70
N LEU A 118 -26.43 8.86 25.50
CA LEU A 118 -25.53 8.70 24.34
C LEU A 118 -26.32 8.58 23.02
N HIS A 119 -27.47 7.90 23.04
CA HIS A 119 -28.36 7.80 21.88
C HIS A 119 -28.93 9.17 21.47
N TYR A 120 -29.20 10.04 22.45
CA TYR A 120 -29.69 11.41 22.22
C TYR A 120 -28.60 12.43 21.87
N GLU A 121 -27.31 12.14 22.14
CA GLU A 121 -26.20 12.94 21.58
C GLU A 121 -25.98 12.64 20.08
N ASP A 122 -26.37 11.44 19.62
CA ASP A 122 -26.28 11.02 18.20
C ASP A 122 -27.51 11.44 17.35
N GLU A 123 -28.66 11.82 17.95
CA GLU A 123 -29.85 12.28 17.22
C GLU A 123 -30.05 13.81 17.22
N TYR A 124 -30.05 14.39 16.01
CA TYR A 124 -30.16 15.84 15.75
C TYR A 124 -31.58 16.39 16.05
N PHE A 125 -31.82 16.94 17.25
CA PHE A 125 -32.88 17.94 17.50
C PHE A 125 -32.43 18.99 18.53
N TRP A 126 -31.77 20.05 18.05
CA TRP A 126 -31.16 21.12 18.85
C TRP A 126 -32.12 22.01 19.65
N ALA A 127 -33.44 21.84 19.55
CA ALA A 127 -34.42 22.65 20.31
C ALA A 127 -35.07 21.91 21.51
N ARG A 128 -34.88 20.60 21.66
CA ARG A 128 -35.46 19.80 22.78
C ARG A 128 -34.42 19.21 23.75
N SER A 129 -33.14 19.40 23.46
CA SER A 129 -32.00 18.75 24.15
C SER A 129 -31.76 19.23 25.60
N GLN A 130 -32.16 20.47 25.96
CA GLN A 130 -32.03 20.92 27.35
C GLN A 130 -32.90 20.07 28.29
N SER A 131 -34.13 19.73 27.92
CA SER A 131 -35.04 18.97 28.80
C SER A 131 -34.58 17.53 29.08
N ALA A 132 -33.85 16.90 28.14
CA ALA A 132 -33.32 15.55 28.28
C ALA A 132 -31.99 15.56 29.05
N LYS A 133 -31.09 16.53 28.79
CA LYS A 133 -29.88 16.77 29.59
C LYS A 133 -30.22 17.12 31.04
N GLU A 134 -31.27 17.92 31.25
CA GLU A 134 -31.77 18.27 32.58
C GLU A 134 -32.40 17.07 33.29
N ARG A 135 -33.13 16.21 32.56
CA ARG A 135 -33.64 14.94 33.10
C ARG A 135 -32.51 13.99 33.49
N TYR A 136 -31.50 13.80 32.65
CA TYR A 136 -30.31 12.99 32.96
C TYR A 136 -29.55 13.56 34.16
N ARG A 137 -29.29 14.88 34.20
CA ARG A 137 -28.68 15.54 35.36
C ARG A 137 -29.50 15.36 36.63
N ARG A 138 -30.82 15.54 36.57
CA ARG A 138 -31.70 15.34 37.73
C ARG A 138 -31.69 13.89 38.20
N LEU A 139 -31.76 12.92 37.28
CA LEU A 139 -31.71 11.50 37.64
C LEU A 139 -30.34 11.12 38.23
N MET A 140 -29.24 11.63 37.66
CA MET A 140 -27.90 11.45 38.21
C MET A 140 -27.77 12.10 39.59
N GLN A 141 -28.33 13.30 39.79
CA GLN A 141 -28.38 13.96 41.10
C GLN A 141 -29.27 13.19 42.10
N GLN A 142 -30.31 12.50 41.63
CA GLN A 142 -31.21 11.69 42.47
C GLN A 142 -30.61 10.31 42.82
N LEU A 143 -29.93 9.66 41.89
CA LEU A 143 -29.41 8.29 42.05
C LEU A 143 -27.99 8.26 42.59
N LYS A 144 -27.18 9.30 42.36
CA LYS A 144 -25.80 9.38 42.89
C LYS A 144 -25.75 9.26 44.41
N PRO A 145 -26.59 9.95 45.21
CA PRO A 145 -26.62 9.75 46.66
C PRO A 145 -26.93 8.30 47.05
N THR A 146 -27.77 7.61 46.27
CA THR A 146 -28.09 6.19 46.48
C THR A 146 -26.92 5.28 46.13
N VAL A 147 -26.21 5.54 45.03
CA VAL A 147 -24.98 4.81 44.66
C VAL A 147 -23.89 5.03 45.70
N ASP A 148 -23.64 6.28 46.09
CA ASP A 148 -22.64 6.65 47.09
C ASP A 148 -22.98 6.01 48.44
N LYS A 149 -24.26 6.01 48.83
CA LYS A 149 -24.74 5.34 50.06
C LYS A 149 -24.57 3.83 50.01
N LEU A 150 -24.98 3.16 48.93
CA LEU A 150 -24.83 1.71 48.78
C LEU A 150 -23.36 1.30 48.73
N THR A 151 -22.51 2.11 48.09
CA THR A 151 -21.06 1.90 48.02
C THR A 151 -20.42 2.07 49.40
N ALA A 152 -20.77 3.13 50.14
CA ALA A 152 -20.28 3.33 51.50
C ALA A 152 -20.76 2.22 52.48
N GLN A 153 -21.99 1.74 52.31
CA GLN A 153 -22.51 0.60 53.08
C GLN A 153 -21.74 -0.69 52.75
N MET A 154 -21.42 -0.91 51.47
CA MET A 154 -20.57 -2.03 51.06
C MET A 154 -19.15 -1.92 51.63
N GLU A 155 -18.53 -0.75 51.58
CA GLU A 155 -17.18 -0.51 52.12
C GLU A 155 -17.15 -0.71 53.64
N ASP A 156 -18.16 -0.26 54.38
CA ASP A 156 -18.30 -0.53 55.82
C ASP A 156 -18.42 -2.04 56.10
N ILE A 157 -19.29 -2.74 55.38
CA ILE A 157 -19.49 -4.18 55.56
C ILE A 157 -18.24 -4.96 55.13
N GLN A 158 -17.53 -4.54 54.09
CA GLN A 158 -16.24 -5.10 53.68
C GLN A 158 -15.16 -4.87 54.74
N ALA A 159 -15.10 -3.68 55.34
CA ALA A 159 -14.21 -3.37 56.46
C ALA A 159 -14.55 -4.19 57.72
N ARG A 160 -15.84 -4.51 57.93
CA ARG A 160 -16.30 -5.43 58.98
C ARG A 160 -15.98 -6.89 58.64
N LEU A 161 -16.01 -7.28 57.37
CA LEU A 161 -15.56 -8.59 56.87
C LEU A 161 -14.07 -8.81 57.16
N LEU A 162 -13.25 -7.78 56.90
CA LEU A 162 -11.80 -7.74 57.17
C LEU A 162 -11.44 -7.88 58.67
N LYS A 163 -12.38 -7.59 59.56
CA LYS A 163 -12.22 -7.72 61.03
C LYS A 163 -12.72 -9.06 61.57
N VAL A 164 -13.27 -9.95 60.73
CA VAL A 164 -13.65 -11.31 61.13
C VAL A 164 -12.38 -12.19 61.21
N THR A 165 -11.63 -12.07 62.31
CA THR A 165 -10.41 -12.87 62.69
C THR A 165 -9.29 -12.97 61.63
N GLU A 166 -8.05 -12.65 62.00
CA GLU A 166 -6.87 -12.68 61.10
C GLU A 166 -6.70 -14.02 60.32
N GLU A 167 -7.16 -15.14 60.88
CA GLU A 167 -7.15 -16.48 60.24
C GLU A 167 -7.99 -16.58 58.94
N PHE A 168 -9.03 -15.76 58.75
CA PHE A 168 -9.92 -15.87 57.59
C PHE A 168 -9.67 -14.82 56.49
N ASN A 169 -8.87 -13.79 56.77
CA ASN A 169 -8.47 -12.81 55.76
C ASN A 169 -7.65 -13.43 54.63
N ALA A 170 -6.83 -14.44 54.95
CA ALA A 170 -6.08 -15.20 53.95
C ALA A 170 -7.02 -16.03 53.04
N LEU A 171 -8.02 -16.69 53.63
CA LEU A 171 -9.01 -17.50 52.90
C LEU A 171 -9.95 -16.64 52.03
N ASP A 172 -10.37 -15.46 52.49
CA ASP A 172 -11.18 -14.55 51.66
C ASP A 172 -10.37 -14.00 50.48
N LYS A 173 -9.09 -13.67 50.68
CA LYS A 173 -8.18 -13.29 49.60
C LYS A 173 -7.99 -14.43 48.59
N GLU A 174 -7.79 -15.65 49.08
CA GLU A 174 -7.71 -16.86 48.24
C GLU A 174 -9.02 -17.07 47.44
N ARG A 175 -10.19 -16.90 48.07
CA ARG A 175 -11.49 -16.94 47.39
C ARG A 175 -11.58 -15.90 46.27
N GLN A 176 -11.18 -14.66 46.54
CA GLN A 176 -11.21 -13.58 45.54
C GLN A 176 -10.29 -13.87 44.35
N GLU A 177 -9.08 -14.39 44.60
CA GLU A 177 -8.14 -14.79 43.54
C GLU A 177 -8.67 -15.97 42.71
N LEU A 178 -9.21 -17.00 43.36
CA LEU A 178 -9.84 -18.14 42.68
C LEU A 178 -11.06 -17.70 41.85
N GLN A 179 -11.88 -16.80 42.39
CA GLN A 179 -13.06 -16.26 41.71
C GLN A 179 -12.68 -15.38 40.51
N LYS A 180 -11.59 -14.61 40.59
CA LYS A 180 -11.02 -13.88 39.46
C LYS A 180 -10.57 -14.82 38.34
N LYS A 181 -9.76 -15.85 38.68
CA LYS A 181 -9.29 -16.86 37.71
C LYS A 181 -10.45 -17.62 37.06
N LEU A 182 -11.48 -17.95 37.84
CA LEU A 182 -12.69 -18.61 37.33
C LEU A 182 -13.47 -17.68 36.38
N SER A 183 -13.65 -16.41 36.74
CA SER A 183 -14.31 -15.42 35.89
C SER A 183 -13.57 -15.16 34.58
N GLU A 184 -12.23 -15.23 34.57
CA GLU A 184 -11.42 -15.11 33.35
C GLU A 184 -11.69 -16.28 32.39
N LYS A 185 -11.81 -17.50 32.92
CA LYS A 185 -12.20 -18.71 32.15
C LYS A 185 -13.66 -18.66 31.67
N GLU A 186 -14.56 -18.10 32.48
CA GLU A 186 -15.99 -17.97 32.16
C GLU A 186 -16.31 -16.82 31.20
N PHE A 187 -15.36 -15.94 30.87
CA PHE A 187 -15.61 -14.78 30.00
C PHE A 187 -16.23 -15.17 28.65
N ALA A 188 -15.71 -16.21 28.00
CA ALA A 188 -16.26 -16.72 26.75
C ALA A 188 -17.71 -17.22 26.92
N LEU A 189 -18.02 -17.84 28.06
CA LEU A 189 -19.38 -18.31 28.39
C LEU A 189 -20.33 -17.13 28.58
N GLN A 190 -19.90 -16.09 29.29
CA GLN A 190 -20.68 -14.86 29.50
C GLN A 190 -20.99 -14.17 28.16
N VAL A 191 -20.00 -14.08 27.26
CA VAL A 191 -20.19 -13.52 25.90
C VAL A 191 -21.17 -14.37 25.09
N ALA A 192 -21.09 -15.70 25.16
CA ALA A 192 -22.02 -16.59 24.47
C ALA A 192 -23.46 -16.46 25.02
N GLN A 193 -23.62 -16.37 26.34
CA GLN A 193 -24.92 -16.15 26.99
C GLN A 193 -25.53 -14.81 26.58
N ALA A 194 -24.75 -13.72 26.62
CA ALA A 194 -25.18 -12.40 26.17
C ALA A 194 -25.56 -12.40 24.68
N SER A 195 -24.86 -13.18 23.85
CA SER A 195 -25.19 -13.34 22.43
C SER A 195 -26.53 -14.02 22.21
N VAL A 196 -26.87 -15.05 22.99
CA VAL A 196 -28.19 -15.69 22.96
C VAL A 196 -29.29 -14.73 23.39
N GLU A 197 -29.09 -13.99 24.49
CA GLU A 197 -30.06 -13.00 24.96
C GLU A 197 -30.30 -11.90 23.92
N SER A 198 -29.22 -11.39 23.31
CA SER A 198 -29.29 -10.42 22.21
C SER A 198 -30.05 -10.99 21.00
N ALA A 199 -29.78 -12.23 20.61
CA ALA A 199 -30.46 -12.89 19.50
C ALA A 199 -31.97 -13.10 19.76
N GLN A 200 -32.37 -13.36 21.01
CA GLN A 200 -33.77 -13.49 21.42
C GLN A 200 -34.50 -12.15 21.34
N LYS A 201 -33.87 -11.06 21.80
CA LYS A 201 -34.43 -9.70 21.81
C LYS A 201 -34.43 -9.02 20.44
N ALA A 202 -33.62 -9.52 19.48
CA ALA A 202 -33.50 -8.93 18.15
C ALA A 202 -34.83 -8.88 17.38
N LYS A 203 -35.16 -7.69 16.85
CA LYS A 203 -36.33 -7.43 16.01
C LYS A 203 -35.89 -6.75 14.70
N PRO A 204 -36.59 -6.99 13.58
CA PRO A 204 -36.30 -6.29 12.33
C PRO A 204 -36.47 -4.77 12.50
N LYS A 205 -35.45 -4.00 12.12
CA LYS A 205 -35.45 -2.53 12.10
C LYS A 205 -34.43 -2.03 11.08
N ILE A 206 -34.70 -0.88 10.46
CA ILE A 206 -33.73 -0.23 9.58
C ILE A 206 -32.50 0.14 10.42
N GLN A 207 -31.32 -0.24 9.93
CA GLN A 207 -30.05 0.16 10.51
C GLN A 207 -29.51 1.31 9.66
N GLN A 208 -29.06 2.38 10.32
CA GLN A 208 -28.51 3.54 9.64
C GLN A 208 -27.22 3.96 10.35
N ILE A 209 -26.17 4.11 9.56
CA ILE A 209 -24.93 4.77 9.92
C ILE A 209 -25.04 6.18 9.34
N HIS A 210 -24.82 7.18 10.19
CA HIS A 210 -24.80 8.58 9.79
C HIS A 210 -23.46 9.17 10.17
N ASN A 211 -22.72 9.66 9.20
CA ASN A 211 -21.48 10.38 9.42
C ASN A 211 -21.58 11.76 8.75
N PRO A 212 -21.77 12.85 9.53
CA PRO A 212 -21.87 14.19 8.97
C PRO A 212 -20.52 14.69 8.40
N GLU A 213 -19.39 14.23 8.94
CA GLU A 213 -18.05 14.59 8.46
C GLU A 213 -17.76 14.06 7.05
N LEU A 214 -18.29 12.88 6.72
CA LEU A 214 -18.21 12.28 5.38
C LEU A 214 -19.41 12.61 4.49
N HIS A 215 -20.35 13.45 4.98
CA HIS A 215 -21.66 13.68 4.37
C HIS A 215 -22.36 12.37 3.96
N LEU A 216 -22.28 11.36 4.84
CA LEU A 216 -22.66 9.99 4.55
C LEU A 216 -23.88 9.57 5.36
N VAL A 217 -24.88 9.04 4.66
CA VAL A 217 -25.96 8.25 5.27
C VAL A 217 -25.95 6.87 4.61
N ASP A 218 -25.77 5.84 5.41
CA ASP A 218 -25.57 4.47 4.94
C ASP A 218 -26.48 3.49 5.68
N ARG A 219 -27.29 2.75 4.94
CA ARG A 219 -28.25 1.75 5.43
C ARG A 219 -27.91 0.35 4.95
N CYS A 220 -26.72 0.13 4.38
CA CYS A 220 -26.30 -1.18 3.85
C CYS A 220 -26.33 -2.27 4.94
N THR A 221 -26.03 -1.91 6.19
CA THR A 221 -26.10 -2.82 7.34
C THR A 221 -27.51 -3.30 7.63
N THR A 222 -28.56 -2.70 7.05
CA THR A 222 -29.93 -3.23 7.12
C THR A 222 -30.03 -4.61 6.47
N CYS A 223 -29.39 -4.81 5.31
CA CYS A 223 -29.39 -6.10 4.60
C CYS A 223 -28.14 -6.94 4.91
N HIS A 224 -27.01 -6.29 5.14
CA HIS A 224 -25.70 -6.91 5.36
C HIS A 224 -25.36 -7.09 6.84
N MET A 225 -26.32 -7.54 7.65
CA MET A 225 -26.20 -7.61 9.12
C MET A 225 -25.03 -8.46 9.65
N GLY A 226 -24.51 -9.38 8.84
CA GLY A 226 -23.42 -10.27 9.25
C GLY A 226 -22.00 -9.71 9.04
N TYR A 227 -21.86 -8.49 8.52
CA TYR A 227 -20.58 -7.89 8.12
C TYR A 227 -19.52 -7.86 9.23
N ASP A 228 -19.93 -7.72 10.49
CA ASP A 228 -19.06 -7.61 11.67
C ASP A 228 -18.91 -8.93 12.45
N LYS A 229 -19.45 -10.04 11.93
CA LYS A 229 -19.43 -11.34 12.60
C LYS A 229 -18.10 -12.05 12.44
N PRO A 230 -17.71 -12.89 13.41
CA PRO A 230 -16.47 -13.67 13.33
C PRO A 230 -16.49 -14.67 12.17
N GLU A 231 -15.32 -15.19 11.82
CA GLU A 231 -15.16 -16.18 10.75
C GLU A 231 -16.01 -17.44 10.96
N SER A 232 -16.21 -17.87 12.21
CA SER A 232 -17.08 -18.99 12.58
C SER A 232 -18.54 -18.81 12.14
N TRP A 233 -19.06 -17.57 12.10
CA TRP A 233 -20.36 -17.27 11.51
C TRP A 233 -20.34 -17.47 9.99
N GLY A 234 -19.24 -17.09 9.33
CA GLY A 234 -19.03 -17.34 7.91
C GLY A 234 -19.04 -18.83 7.57
N GLU A 235 -18.35 -19.66 8.35
CA GLU A 235 -18.37 -21.12 8.18
C GLU A 235 -19.78 -21.70 8.37
N PHE A 236 -20.49 -21.27 9.41
CA PHE A 236 -21.88 -21.64 9.66
C PHE A 236 -22.80 -21.31 8.47
N LEU A 237 -22.58 -20.16 7.79
CA LEU A 237 -23.33 -19.80 6.60
C LEU A 237 -22.90 -20.62 5.37
N LYS A 238 -21.61 -20.89 5.18
CA LYS A 238 -21.10 -21.72 4.06
C LYS A 238 -21.72 -23.12 4.08
N GLU A 239 -21.80 -23.76 5.24
CA GLU A 239 -22.45 -25.06 5.39
C GLU A 239 -23.91 -25.03 4.94
N ARG A 240 -24.66 -24.00 5.35
CA ARG A 240 -26.07 -23.82 4.95
C ARG A 240 -26.21 -23.55 3.47
N ILE A 241 -25.34 -22.70 2.90
CA ILE A 241 -25.31 -22.43 1.47
C ILE A 241 -25.08 -23.74 0.70
N ALA A 242 -24.10 -24.55 1.10
CA ALA A 242 -23.83 -25.84 0.46
C ALA A 242 -25.04 -26.79 0.54
N GLN A 243 -25.76 -26.81 1.67
CA GLN A 243 -27.01 -27.56 1.82
C GLN A 243 -28.11 -27.04 0.88
N LEU A 244 -28.26 -25.71 0.77
CA LEU A 244 -29.20 -25.08 -0.16
C LEU A 244 -28.89 -25.40 -1.62
N GLU A 245 -27.62 -25.36 -2.00
CA GLU A 245 -27.15 -25.66 -3.36
C GLU A 245 -27.37 -27.14 -3.70
N LYS A 246 -27.02 -28.05 -2.78
CA LYS A 246 -27.24 -29.50 -2.93
C LYS A 246 -28.71 -29.84 -3.18
N ARG A 247 -29.64 -29.15 -2.51
CA ARG A 247 -31.09 -29.33 -2.68
C ARG A 247 -31.71 -28.48 -3.80
N LYS A 248 -30.90 -27.78 -4.60
CA LYS A 248 -31.34 -26.88 -5.68
C LYS A 248 -32.37 -25.83 -5.22
N ALA A 249 -32.15 -25.25 -4.05
CA ALA A 249 -33.02 -24.21 -3.50
C ALA A 249 -33.05 -22.95 -4.40
N PRO A 250 -34.09 -22.11 -4.31
CA PRO A 250 -34.18 -20.87 -5.09
C PRO A 250 -32.96 -19.97 -4.90
N LYS A 251 -32.47 -19.38 -6.00
CA LYS A 251 -31.31 -18.47 -5.99
C LYS A 251 -31.46 -17.32 -4.98
N ALA A 252 -32.67 -16.75 -4.86
CA ALA A 252 -32.95 -15.68 -3.90
C ALA A 252 -32.64 -16.08 -2.44
N SER A 253 -32.89 -17.33 -2.04
CA SER A 253 -32.57 -17.82 -0.70
C SER A 253 -31.06 -17.92 -0.48
N ILE A 254 -30.31 -18.35 -1.50
CA ILE A 254 -28.85 -18.41 -1.47
C ILE A 254 -28.25 -17.00 -1.43
N ASP A 255 -28.79 -16.06 -2.23
CA ASP A 255 -28.34 -14.67 -2.29
C ASP A 255 -28.52 -13.95 -0.94
N ILE A 256 -29.59 -14.23 -0.20
CA ILE A 256 -29.78 -13.70 1.16
C ILE A 256 -28.65 -14.19 2.07
N LEU A 257 -28.33 -15.48 2.08
CA LEU A 257 -27.23 -16.00 2.92
C LEU A 257 -25.88 -15.39 2.53
N LYS A 258 -25.63 -15.23 1.23
CA LYS A 258 -24.41 -14.56 0.72
C LYS A 258 -24.29 -13.11 1.18
N ALA A 259 -25.40 -12.39 1.28
CA ALA A 259 -25.42 -11.01 1.80
C ALA A 259 -25.12 -10.92 3.30
N LEU A 260 -25.34 -12.01 4.06
CA LEU A 260 -25.10 -12.08 5.50
C LEU A 260 -23.69 -12.59 5.87
N MET A 261 -22.82 -12.78 4.87
CA MET A 261 -21.44 -13.18 5.11
C MET A 261 -20.66 -12.09 5.87
N PRO A 262 -19.68 -12.49 6.71
CA PRO A 262 -18.79 -11.53 7.35
C PRO A 262 -17.85 -10.88 6.35
N HIS A 263 -17.31 -9.71 6.72
CA HIS A 263 -16.36 -9.02 5.88
C HIS A 263 -15.03 -9.80 5.81
N PRO A 264 -14.49 -10.10 4.61
CA PRO A 264 -13.36 -11.02 4.44
C PRO A 264 -12.05 -10.52 5.07
N ARG A 265 -11.93 -9.22 5.33
CA ARG A 265 -10.74 -8.57 5.91
C ARG A 265 -11.07 -7.73 7.13
N GLN A 266 -12.01 -8.20 7.96
CA GLN A 266 -12.48 -7.47 9.15
C GLN A 266 -11.34 -7.04 10.08
N GLN A 267 -10.45 -7.96 10.46
CA GLN A 267 -9.38 -7.68 11.42
C GLN A 267 -8.38 -6.63 10.90
N GLU A 268 -8.11 -6.64 9.60
CA GLU A 268 -7.14 -5.74 8.98
C GLU A 268 -7.74 -4.35 8.69
N LEU A 269 -8.98 -4.32 8.17
CA LEU A 269 -9.60 -3.07 7.73
C LEU A 269 -10.40 -2.40 8.83
N PHE A 270 -11.25 -3.12 9.58
CA PHE A 270 -12.17 -2.47 10.56
C PHE A 270 -11.45 -1.97 11.81
N ALA A 271 -10.29 -2.54 12.14
CA ALA A 271 -9.43 -2.01 13.19
C ALA A 271 -8.96 -0.57 12.89
N LYS A 272 -8.78 -0.23 11.61
CA LYS A 272 -8.34 1.10 11.14
C LYS A 272 -9.50 1.96 10.62
N HIS A 273 -10.53 1.31 10.07
CA HIS A 273 -11.68 1.92 9.42
C HIS A 273 -12.97 1.28 9.97
N PRO A 274 -13.37 1.59 11.22
CA PRO A 274 -14.59 1.05 11.80
C PRO A 274 -15.80 1.44 10.96
N VAL A 275 -16.56 0.45 10.48
CA VAL A 275 -17.73 0.66 9.60
C VAL A 275 -18.79 1.54 10.26
N SER A 276 -18.94 1.45 11.58
CA SER A 276 -19.84 2.34 12.35
C SER A 276 -19.53 3.83 12.16
N LYS A 277 -18.31 4.18 11.75
CA LYS A 277 -17.91 5.55 11.43
C LYS A 277 -17.85 5.80 9.93
N PHE A 278 -17.30 4.88 9.15
CA PHE A 278 -17.03 5.11 7.72
C PHE A 278 -18.19 4.73 6.80
N GLY A 279 -19.17 3.94 7.27
CA GLY A 279 -20.17 3.30 6.42
C GLY A 279 -19.58 2.34 5.39
N CYS A 280 -20.43 1.70 4.60
CA CYS A 280 -20.03 0.75 3.55
C CYS A 280 -19.75 1.48 2.23
N THR A 281 -20.57 2.47 1.90
CA THR A 281 -20.55 3.20 0.62
C THR A 281 -19.34 4.10 0.42
N SER A 282 -18.65 4.48 1.50
CA SER A 282 -17.34 5.16 1.41
C SER A 282 -16.32 4.30 0.65
N CYS A 283 -16.26 3.01 0.96
CA CYS A 283 -15.33 2.05 0.34
C CYS A 283 -15.91 1.42 -0.93
N HIS A 284 -17.17 1.02 -0.90
CA HIS A 284 -17.79 0.23 -1.98
C HIS A 284 -18.52 1.07 -3.03
N GLY A 285 -18.88 2.32 -2.75
CA GLY A 285 -19.86 3.07 -3.55
C GLY A 285 -21.29 2.58 -3.33
N GLY A 286 -22.22 2.99 -4.18
CA GLY A 286 -23.65 2.71 -4.07
C GLY A 286 -24.46 3.88 -3.48
N GLN A 287 -25.75 3.68 -3.32
CA GLN A 287 -26.70 4.63 -2.76
C GLN A 287 -27.06 4.25 -1.33
N GLY A 288 -26.31 4.77 -0.36
CA GLY A 288 -26.39 4.37 1.05
C GLY A 288 -27.77 4.59 1.69
N VAL A 289 -28.56 5.53 1.21
CA VAL A 289 -29.91 5.80 1.76
C VAL A 289 -30.99 4.82 1.29
N ALA A 290 -30.73 4.06 0.22
CA ALA A 290 -31.72 3.19 -0.38
C ALA A 290 -31.87 1.86 0.37
N LEU A 291 -33.08 1.32 0.33
CA LEU A 291 -33.47 0.07 1.00
C LEU A 291 -33.91 -1.03 0.02
N LYS A 292 -33.94 -0.71 -1.29
CA LYS A 292 -34.15 -1.67 -2.37
C LYS A 292 -32.80 -2.09 -2.94
N LYS A 293 -32.65 -3.38 -3.24
CA LYS A 293 -31.33 -3.96 -3.58
C LYS A 293 -30.72 -3.34 -4.84
N ASP A 294 -31.54 -3.14 -5.87
CA ASP A 294 -31.15 -2.56 -7.15
C ASP A 294 -30.73 -1.10 -7.03
N VAL A 295 -31.52 -0.29 -6.30
CA VAL A 295 -31.24 1.13 -6.05
C VAL A 295 -30.03 1.30 -5.14
N ALA A 296 -29.91 0.51 -4.07
CA ALA A 296 -28.79 0.61 -3.12
C ALA A 296 -27.44 0.30 -3.76
N HIS A 297 -27.38 -0.68 -4.66
CA HIS A 297 -26.17 -0.93 -5.44
C HIS A 297 -26.00 0.03 -6.63
N ALA A 298 -27.09 0.67 -7.06
CA ALA A 298 -27.15 1.67 -8.11
C ALA A 298 -26.54 1.22 -9.46
N TYR A 299 -26.56 -0.09 -9.73
CA TYR A 299 -25.96 -0.66 -10.95
C TYR A 299 -26.62 -0.18 -12.25
N ASN A 300 -27.93 0.06 -12.21
CA ASN A 300 -28.72 0.52 -13.36
C ASN A 300 -29.28 1.94 -13.17
N GLU A 301 -28.93 2.58 -12.06
CA GLU A 301 -29.36 3.94 -11.76
C GLU A 301 -28.52 4.93 -12.56
N LYS A 302 -29.08 5.40 -13.67
CA LYS A 302 -28.38 6.27 -14.63
C LYS A 302 -27.97 7.61 -14.03
N PHE A 303 -28.68 8.08 -13.02
CA PHE A 303 -28.47 9.40 -12.42
C PHE A 303 -27.72 9.34 -11.08
N TRP A 304 -27.26 8.15 -10.67
CA TRP A 304 -26.48 7.98 -9.45
C TRP A 304 -24.99 7.84 -9.78
N GLU A 305 -24.24 8.93 -9.63
CA GLU A 305 -22.85 9.05 -10.10
C GLU A 305 -21.85 8.09 -9.42
N THR A 306 -22.20 7.53 -8.25
CA THR A 306 -21.33 6.62 -7.50
C THR A 306 -21.99 5.26 -7.31
N PRO A 307 -22.14 4.45 -8.37
CA PRO A 307 -22.63 3.08 -8.26
C PRO A 307 -21.70 2.25 -7.37
N MET A 308 -22.20 1.11 -6.90
CA MET A 308 -21.33 0.16 -6.21
C MET A 308 -20.27 -0.36 -7.20
N LEU A 309 -19.01 -0.30 -6.78
CA LEU A 309 -17.88 -0.79 -7.55
C LEU A 309 -17.98 -2.31 -7.67
N PRO A 310 -17.70 -2.88 -8.86
CA PRO A 310 -17.48 -4.32 -8.99
C PRO A 310 -16.41 -4.77 -7.98
N ILE A 311 -16.59 -5.94 -7.37
CA ILE A 311 -15.68 -6.46 -6.33
C ILE A 311 -14.21 -6.39 -6.76
N LYS A 312 -13.91 -6.67 -8.04
CA LYS A 312 -12.56 -6.62 -8.58
C LYS A 312 -11.90 -5.22 -8.61
N TYR A 313 -12.68 -4.14 -8.42
CA TYR A 313 -12.22 -2.75 -8.41
C TYR A 313 -12.54 -2.04 -7.09
N VAL A 314 -13.01 -2.74 -6.07
CA VAL A 314 -13.40 -2.14 -4.78
C VAL A 314 -12.27 -1.35 -4.12
N GLU A 315 -11.02 -1.78 -4.32
CA GLU A 315 -9.85 -1.08 -3.80
C GLU A 315 -9.72 0.35 -4.34
N ALA A 316 -10.37 0.69 -5.46
CA ALA A 316 -10.43 2.06 -5.96
C ALA A 316 -11.05 3.03 -4.93
N GLY A 317 -11.97 2.55 -4.09
CA GLY A 317 -12.57 3.33 -3.01
C GLY A 317 -11.55 3.83 -1.98
N CYS A 318 -10.43 3.13 -1.79
CA CYS A 318 -9.37 3.56 -0.89
C CYS A 318 -8.74 4.90 -1.34
N GLY A 319 -8.68 5.16 -2.64
CA GLY A 319 -8.06 6.37 -3.19
C GLY A 319 -8.87 7.66 -2.94
N LYS A 320 -10.11 7.57 -2.45
CA LYS A 320 -10.89 8.73 -2.00
C LYS A 320 -10.26 9.47 -0.82
N CYS A 321 -9.54 8.73 0.03
CA CYS A 321 -8.83 9.26 1.21
C CYS A 321 -7.31 9.03 1.13
N HIS A 322 -6.87 7.99 0.42
CA HIS A 322 -5.45 7.68 0.21
C HIS A 322 -5.04 8.05 -1.21
N ARG A 323 -5.09 9.34 -1.56
CA ARG A 323 -4.89 9.78 -2.94
C ARG A 323 -3.41 9.79 -3.34
N TYR A 324 -2.55 10.33 -2.49
CA TYR A 324 -1.15 10.65 -2.81
C TYR A 324 -0.18 9.48 -2.60
N GLU A 325 -0.55 8.50 -1.79
CA GLU A 325 0.29 7.34 -1.50
C GLU A 325 0.31 6.38 -2.70
N MET A 326 1.50 6.04 -3.20
CA MET A 326 1.64 5.04 -4.27
C MET A 326 1.56 3.61 -3.74
N THR A 327 1.88 3.41 -2.46
CA THR A 327 1.83 2.09 -1.80
C THR A 327 0.89 2.13 -0.60
N LEU A 328 -0.09 1.23 -0.57
CA LEU A 328 -1.10 1.13 0.48
C LEU A 328 -1.21 -0.31 1.00
N ALA A 329 -0.91 -0.48 2.29
CA ALA A 329 -1.24 -1.70 3.00
C ALA A 329 -2.76 -1.90 2.99
N GLY A 330 -3.22 -3.12 2.71
CA GLY A 330 -4.65 -3.38 2.54
C GLY A 330 -5.16 -3.28 1.09
N ALA A 331 -4.46 -2.59 0.19
CA ALA A 331 -4.93 -2.35 -1.19
C ALA A 331 -3.83 -2.59 -2.25
N PRO A 332 -3.37 -3.86 -2.42
CA PRO A 332 -2.26 -4.17 -3.34
C PRO A 332 -2.59 -3.90 -4.81
N LYS A 333 -3.82 -4.08 -5.27
CA LYS A 333 -4.22 -3.83 -6.67
C LYS A 333 -4.27 -2.34 -6.96
N LEU A 334 -4.80 -1.52 -6.03
CA LEU A 334 -4.73 -0.06 -6.15
C LEU A 334 -3.27 0.42 -6.17
N SER A 335 -2.44 -0.09 -5.24
CA SER A 335 -1.01 0.24 -5.17
C SER A 335 -0.30 -0.07 -6.49
N ARG A 336 -0.54 -1.27 -7.04
CA ARG A 336 -0.02 -1.69 -8.33
C ARG A 336 -0.46 -0.75 -9.45
N GLY A 337 -1.74 -0.37 -9.49
CA GLY A 337 -2.26 0.55 -10.49
C GLY A 337 -1.61 1.93 -10.46
N LYS A 338 -1.41 2.49 -9.26
CA LYS A 338 -0.73 3.78 -9.07
C LYS A 338 0.74 3.73 -9.47
N GLN A 339 1.43 2.66 -9.07
CA GLN A 339 2.81 2.41 -9.48
C GLN A 339 2.92 2.28 -11.00
N LEU A 340 2.01 1.56 -11.66
CA LEU A 340 1.99 1.45 -13.13
C LEU A 340 1.73 2.81 -13.80
N TYR A 341 0.79 3.60 -13.28
CA TYR A 341 0.51 4.94 -13.80
C TYR A 341 1.77 5.82 -13.80
N TYR A 342 2.56 5.75 -12.73
CA TYR A 342 3.86 6.41 -12.63
C TYR A 342 4.92 5.79 -13.55
N MET A 343 5.15 4.47 -13.46
CA MET A 343 6.26 3.79 -14.14
C MET A 343 6.13 3.77 -15.67
N LEU A 344 4.90 3.76 -16.19
CA LEU A 344 4.60 3.86 -17.62
C LEU A 344 4.60 5.32 -18.12
N GLY A 345 4.68 6.30 -17.22
CA GLY A 345 4.68 7.72 -17.57
C GLY A 345 3.33 8.20 -18.12
N CYS A 346 2.21 7.63 -17.65
CA CYS A 346 0.87 8.04 -18.08
C CYS A 346 0.65 9.55 -17.88
N PHE A 347 1.26 10.11 -16.83
CA PHE A 347 1.23 11.53 -16.49
C PHE A 347 1.86 12.45 -17.55
N GLY A 348 2.70 11.91 -18.45
CA GLY A 348 3.31 12.65 -19.55
C GLY A 348 2.30 13.07 -20.63
N CYS A 349 1.19 12.34 -20.75
CA CYS A 349 0.08 12.70 -21.63
C CYS A 349 -1.18 13.10 -20.86
N HIS A 350 -1.46 12.46 -19.73
CA HIS A 350 -2.70 12.64 -18.96
C HIS A 350 -2.40 13.38 -17.66
N ASP A 351 -3.04 14.51 -17.38
CA ASP A 351 -2.96 15.06 -16.03
C ASP A 351 -3.75 14.21 -15.04
N ALA A 352 -3.26 14.09 -13.80
CA ALA A 352 -3.99 13.44 -12.71
C ALA A 352 -3.50 13.96 -11.35
N LYS A 353 -4.44 14.34 -10.49
CA LYS A 353 -4.22 14.68 -9.08
C LYS A 353 -3.43 13.62 -8.32
N GLY A 354 -2.31 14.04 -7.74
CA GLY A 354 -1.33 13.23 -7.01
C GLY A 354 -0.05 12.92 -7.81
N TYR A 355 0.03 13.39 -9.06
CA TYR A 355 1.18 13.19 -9.96
C TYR A 355 1.71 14.51 -10.53
N GLU A 356 1.27 15.67 -10.01
CA GLU A 356 1.75 16.99 -10.44
C GLU A 356 3.14 17.34 -9.89
N ASP A 357 3.51 16.75 -8.75
CA ASP A 357 4.74 16.98 -7.99
C ASP A 357 5.87 16.02 -8.38
N VAL A 358 5.78 15.36 -9.54
CA VAL A 358 6.89 14.55 -10.06
C VAL A 358 8.10 15.47 -10.35
N PRO A 359 9.29 15.17 -9.80
CA PRO A 359 10.50 15.98 -10.02
C PRO A 359 10.79 16.18 -11.51
N GLU A 360 11.30 17.36 -11.89
CA GLU A 360 11.48 17.75 -13.31
C GLU A 360 12.25 16.69 -14.11
N ASP A 361 13.36 16.16 -13.56
CA ASP A 361 14.19 15.14 -14.20
C ASP A 361 13.49 13.77 -14.36
N LEU A 362 12.42 13.55 -13.61
CA LEU A 362 11.59 12.34 -13.68
C LEU A 362 10.30 12.53 -14.47
N GLN A 363 9.94 13.78 -14.84
CA GLN A 363 8.74 14.06 -15.64
C GLN A 363 8.80 13.43 -17.04
N LYS A 364 9.99 13.23 -17.60
CA LYS A 364 10.17 12.56 -18.90
C LYS A 364 10.59 11.12 -18.68
N ILE A 365 9.70 10.17 -18.90
CA ILE A 365 10.00 8.75 -18.66
C ILE A 365 10.90 8.14 -19.75
N GLY A 366 10.80 8.66 -20.98
CA GLY A 366 11.58 8.22 -22.13
C GLY A 366 13.00 8.81 -22.11
N PRO A 367 13.97 8.15 -22.79
CA PRO A 367 15.31 8.69 -22.93
C PRO A 367 15.27 10.01 -23.71
N SER A 368 16.22 10.91 -23.43
CA SER A 368 16.44 12.09 -24.26
C SER A 368 16.74 11.71 -25.71
N LEU A 369 16.16 12.46 -26.64
CA LEU A 369 16.36 12.32 -28.07
C LEU A 369 17.21 13.46 -28.66
N THR A 370 17.73 14.37 -27.82
CA THR A 370 18.56 15.53 -28.23
C THR A 370 19.71 15.17 -29.17
N HIS A 371 20.35 14.03 -28.95
CA HIS A 371 21.48 13.56 -29.77
C HIS A 371 21.24 12.20 -30.41
N ILE A 372 19.98 11.84 -30.70
CA ILE A 372 19.63 10.48 -31.13
C ILE A 372 20.36 10.07 -32.42
N ALA A 373 20.54 10.98 -33.37
CA ALA A 373 21.19 10.68 -34.66
C ALA A 373 22.68 10.36 -34.53
N THR A 374 23.32 10.73 -33.42
CA THR A 374 24.76 10.48 -33.18
C THR A 374 25.07 9.02 -32.84
N LYS A 375 24.05 8.25 -32.42
CA LYS A 375 24.21 6.88 -31.95
C LYS A 375 23.41 5.83 -32.72
N THR A 376 22.46 6.22 -33.58
CA THR A 376 21.60 5.27 -34.32
C THR A 376 21.57 5.55 -35.82
N SER A 377 21.35 4.51 -36.63
CA SER A 377 21.05 4.68 -38.07
C SER A 377 19.58 5.10 -38.31
N PRO A 378 19.28 5.76 -39.45
CA PRO A 378 17.90 6.09 -39.84
C PRO A 378 16.98 4.86 -39.91
N GLU A 379 17.47 3.75 -40.47
CA GLU A 379 16.75 2.50 -40.68
C GLU A 379 16.44 1.80 -39.35
N TRP A 380 17.34 1.91 -38.37
CA TRP A 380 17.08 1.42 -37.03
C TRP A 380 15.96 2.24 -36.36
N LEU A 381 16.02 3.58 -36.46
CA LEU A 381 14.98 4.45 -35.89
C LEU A 381 13.61 4.19 -36.52
N PHE A 382 13.56 4.03 -37.85
CA PHE A 382 12.34 3.68 -38.57
C PHE A 382 11.71 2.39 -38.02
N ARG A 383 12.50 1.31 -37.91
CA ARG A 383 12.01 0.02 -37.39
C ARG A 383 11.56 0.12 -35.93
N TRP A 384 12.31 0.86 -35.10
CA TRP A 384 11.97 1.10 -33.70
C TRP A 384 10.63 1.83 -33.55
N LEU A 385 10.39 2.88 -34.35
CA LEU A 385 9.14 3.65 -34.33
C LEU A 385 7.95 2.83 -34.83
N LYS A 386 8.15 1.93 -35.80
CA LYS A 386 7.11 1.06 -36.35
C LYS A 386 6.64 0.00 -35.35
N ASN A 387 7.56 -0.71 -34.70
CA ASN A 387 7.23 -1.76 -33.73
C ASN A 387 8.34 -1.94 -32.66
N PRO A 388 8.32 -1.14 -31.58
CA PRO A 388 9.35 -1.21 -30.55
C PRO A 388 9.31 -2.54 -29.76
N HIS A 389 8.13 -3.16 -29.61
CA HIS A 389 7.96 -4.43 -28.90
C HIS A 389 8.50 -5.64 -29.67
N ALA A 390 8.57 -5.59 -31.00
CA ALA A 390 9.26 -6.62 -31.78
C ALA A 390 10.77 -6.64 -31.53
N TRP A 391 11.36 -5.47 -31.23
CA TRP A 391 12.78 -5.37 -30.89
C TRP A 391 13.02 -5.71 -29.40
N SER A 392 12.21 -5.14 -28.50
CA SER A 392 12.28 -5.38 -27.05
C SER A 392 10.86 -5.60 -26.48
N PRO A 393 10.44 -6.85 -26.23
CA PRO A 393 9.07 -7.17 -25.79
C PRO A 393 8.60 -6.35 -24.57
N ASN A 394 9.48 -6.16 -23.58
CA ASN A 394 9.19 -5.49 -22.32
C ASN A 394 9.47 -3.98 -22.33
N THR A 395 9.71 -3.37 -23.51
CA THR A 395 9.94 -1.91 -23.59
C THR A 395 8.73 -1.12 -23.08
N ARG A 396 9.00 0.06 -22.50
CA ARG A 396 8.00 1.07 -22.13
C ARG A 396 7.58 1.96 -23.30
N MET A 397 8.35 1.97 -24.39
CA MET A 397 7.99 2.71 -25.61
C MET A 397 6.77 2.04 -26.25
N PRO A 398 5.62 2.74 -26.35
CA PRO A 398 4.40 2.11 -26.85
C PRO A 398 4.35 2.07 -28.37
N MET A 399 3.43 1.28 -28.91
CA MET A 399 3.19 1.17 -30.35
C MET A 399 2.16 2.22 -30.82
N PHE A 400 2.59 3.11 -31.72
CA PHE A 400 1.75 4.20 -32.25
C PHE A 400 1.01 3.85 -33.55
N TYR A 401 1.25 2.67 -34.14
CA TYR A 401 0.68 2.22 -35.41
C TYR A 401 0.95 3.17 -36.58
N LEU A 402 2.17 3.70 -36.63
CA LEU A 402 2.60 4.65 -37.65
C LEU A 402 2.59 4.01 -39.04
N ARG A 403 2.11 4.75 -40.04
CA ARG A 403 2.37 4.42 -41.45
C ARG A 403 3.83 4.68 -41.79
N ASP A 404 4.29 4.14 -42.93
CA ASP A 404 5.70 4.27 -43.34
C ASP A 404 6.08 5.72 -43.60
N ASP A 405 5.18 6.49 -44.22
CA ASP A 405 5.36 7.93 -44.47
C ASP A 405 5.45 8.75 -43.17
N GLU A 406 4.75 8.33 -42.11
CA GLU A 406 4.80 8.98 -40.80
C GLU A 406 6.08 8.63 -40.04
N ALA A 407 6.47 7.36 -40.08
CA ALA A 407 7.70 6.91 -39.43
C ALA A 407 8.93 7.59 -40.04
N TRP A 408 9.01 7.70 -41.37
CA TRP A 408 10.10 8.43 -42.03
C TRP A 408 10.09 9.93 -41.74
N ALA A 409 8.91 10.56 -41.65
CA ALA A 409 8.80 11.97 -41.26
C ALA A 409 9.37 12.22 -39.85
N LEU A 410 9.05 11.34 -38.90
CA LEU A 410 9.63 11.39 -37.56
C LEU A 410 11.15 11.20 -37.57
N VAL A 411 11.67 10.27 -38.37
CA VAL A 411 13.12 10.06 -38.52
C VAL A 411 13.81 11.31 -39.08
N ALA A 412 13.25 11.93 -40.13
CA ALA A 412 13.77 13.15 -40.74
C ALA A 412 13.88 14.29 -39.70
N TYR A 413 12.79 14.56 -38.96
CA TYR A 413 12.81 15.58 -37.93
C TYR A 413 13.81 15.30 -36.80
N LEU A 414 13.84 14.08 -36.26
CA LEU A 414 14.75 13.72 -35.16
C LEU A 414 16.23 13.85 -35.55
N ARG A 415 16.56 13.58 -36.82
CA ARG A 415 17.90 13.81 -37.35
C ARG A 415 18.22 15.30 -37.49
N HIS A 416 17.34 16.04 -38.16
CA HIS A 416 17.49 17.48 -38.34
C HIS A 416 17.66 18.21 -36.99
N ALA A 417 16.81 17.89 -36.01
CA ALA A 417 16.88 18.44 -34.67
C ALA A 417 18.22 18.12 -33.96
N THR A 418 18.81 16.93 -34.20
CA THR A 418 20.13 16.59 -33.67
C THR A 418 21.26 17.40 -34.33
N GLU A 419 21.19 17.58 -35.65
CA GLU A 419 22.22 18.27 -36.44
C GLU A 419 22.24 19.78 -36.15
N VAL A 420 21.07 20.42 -36.00
CA VAL A 420 20.94 21.83 -35.60
C VAL A 420 21.55 22.08 -34.22
N VAL A 421 21.40 21.15 -33.28
CA VAL A 421 22.05 21.24 -31.95
C VAL A 421 23.58 21.17 -32.05
N GLN A 422 24.14 20.60 -33.13
CA GLN A 422 25.59 20.46 -33.32
C GLN A 422 26.25 21.61 -34.11
N GLY A 423 25.51 22.49 -34.77
CA GLY A 423 26.06 23.55 -35.65
C GLY A 423 25.29 24.87 -35.61
N GLU A 424 25.71 25.85 -36.43
CA GLU A 424 24.94 27.09 -36.62
C GLU A 424 23.73 26.82 -37.53
N ALA A 425 22.54 27.27 -37.11
CA ALA A 425 21.28 27.03 -37.81
C ALA A 425 21.31 27.61 -39.24
N LYS A 426 20.87 26.84 -40.26
CA LYS A 426 20.50 27.39 -41.56
C LYS A 426 19.03 27.80 -41.50
N PRO A 427 18.69 29.10 -41.52
CA PRO A 427 17.31 29.56 -41.40
C PRO A 427 16.64 29.41 -42.76
N GLN A 428 15.97 28.28 -42.99
CA GLN A 428 14.87 28.22 -43.94
C GLN A 428 13.98 27.02 -43.65
N LEU A 429 12.72 27.37 -43.35
CA LEU A 429 11.50 26.59 -43.14
C LEU A 429 11.11 26.32 -41.67
N ILE A 430 9.96 26.95 -41.37
CA ILE A 430 9.15 27.04 -40.14
C ILE A 430 9.61 28.09 -39.13
N ASP A 431 8.92 29.24 -39.18
CA ASP A 431 8.95 30.31 -38.18
C ASP A 431 8.26 29.84 -36.88
N LEU A 432 9.02 29.13 -36.06
CA LEU A 432 8.83 29.03 -34.62
C LEU A 432 10.09 29.66 -34.03
N GLU A 433 9.99 30.85 -33.44
CA GLU A 433 11.17 31.56 -32.94
C GLU A 433 12.11 30.63 -32.16
N PRO A 434 13.36 30.47 -32.62
CA PRO A 434 14.27 29.47 -32.09
C PRO A 434 14.86 29.92 -30.76
N HIS A 435 14.37 29.36 -29.66
CA HIS A 435 15.16 29.27 -28.45
C HIS A 435 16.07 28.03 -28.53
N TYR A 436 16.96 27.96 -29.53
CA TYR A 436 17.98 26.92 -29.61
C TYR A 436 19.11 27.23 -28.62
N GLY A 437 18.99 26.68 -27.43
CA GLY A 437 20.10 26.57 -26.49
C GLY A 437 20.46 25.11 -26.26
N LYS A 438 21.66 24.69 -26.71
CA LYS A 438 22.74 24.09 -25.88
C LYS A 438 23.72 23.28 -26.74
N GLN A 439 24.96 23.26 -26.28
CA GLN A 439 26.21 22.98 -26.98
C GLN A 439 26.26 21.70 -27.86
N PRO A 440 27.09 21.69 -28.93
CA PRO A 440 27.37 20.49 -29.72
C PRO A 440 27.89 19.35 -28.83
N LEU A 441 27.42 18.12 -29.06
CA LEU A 441 27.93 16.94 -28.36
C LEU A 441 29.43 16.78 -28.63
N ARG A 442 30.26 16.96 -27.61
CA ARG A 442 31.71 16.72 -27.67
C ARG A 442 32.06 15.42 -26.96
N LEU A 443 32.45 14.40 -27.74
CA LEU A 443 33.02 13.18 -27.19
C LEU A 443 34.47 13.46 -26.76
N THR A 444 34.77 13.18 -25.49
CA THR A 444 36.06 13.55 -24.89
C THR A 444 37.19 12.57 -25.18
N LYS A 445 36.86 11.30 -25.46
CA LYS A 445 37.84 10.23 -25.70
C LYS A 445 37.46 9.37 -26.91
N ARG A 446 38.45 8.78 -27.57
CA ARG A 446 38.24 7.70 -28.56
C ARG A 446 38.21 6.35 -27.86
N TYR A 447 37.41 5.43 -28.38
CA TYR A 447 37.34 4.06 -27.92
C TYR A 447 38.65 3.32 -28.23
N PRO A 448 39.39 2.84 -27.21
CA PRO A 448 40.72 2.27 -27.42
C PRO A 448 40.71 0.78 -27.84
N GLY A 449 39.54 0.14 -27.94
CA GLY A 449 39.44 -1.32 -28.01
C GLY A 449 39.41 -1.96 -26.61
N GLY A 450 38.73 -3.10 -26.48
CA GLY A 450 38.60 -3.81 -25.21
C GLY A 450 38.35 -5.31 -25.41
N ASP A 451 38.40 -6.07 -24.31
CA ASP A 451 38.17 -7.51 -24.31
C ASP A 451 36.68 -7.84 -24.04
N PRO A 452 35.94 -8.42 -25.00
CA PRO A 452 34.53 -8.74 -24.83
C PRO A 452 34.26 -9.81 -23.77
N THR A 453 35.21 -10.72 -23.50
CA THR A 453 35.08 -11.74 -22.46
C THR A 453 35.13 -11.10 -21.08
N ARG A 454 36.10 -10.21 -20.87
CA ARG A 454 36.18 -9.41 -19.64
C ARG A 454 34.98 -8.46 -19.51
N GLY A 455 34.54 -7.87 -20.61
CA GLY A 455 33.35 -7.03 -20.67
C GLY A 455 32.09 -7.74 -20.18
N ARG A 456 31.87 -8.98 -20.62
CA ARG A 456 30.74 -9.82 -20.16
C ARG A 456 30.77 -10.05 -18.65
N GLN A 457 31.95 -10.35 -18.08
CA GLN A 457 32.11 -10.54 -16.64
C GLN A 457 31.84 -9.24 -15.86
N LEU A 458 32.34 -8.11 -16.35
CA LEU A 458 32.12 -6.80 -15.74
C LEU A 458 30.64 -6.40 -15.71
N VAL A 459 29.89 -6.68 -16.79
CA VAL A 459 28.44 -6.43 -16.83
C VAL A 459 27.69 -7.15 -15.71
N GLN A 460 28.09 -8.38 -15.38
CA GLN A 460 27.49 -9.18 -14.31
C GLN A 460 27.90 -8.68 -12.92
N GLN A 461 29.14 -8.20 -12.76
CA GLN A 461 29.71 -7.90 -11.46
C GLN A 461 29.51 -6.45 -11.00
N VAL A 462 29.51 -5.48 -11.91
CA VAL A 462 29.50 -4.05 -11.54
C VAL A 462 28.10 -3.56 -11.15
N GLY A 463 27.04 -4.22 -11.65
CA GLY A 463 25.64 -3.90 -11.32
C GLY A 463 24.74 -3.56 -12.52
N CYS A 464 25.24 -3.67 -13.76
CA CYS A 464 24.47 -3.32 -14.96
C CYS A 464 23.11 -4.05 -15.03
N LEU A 465 23.08 -5.32 -14.60
CA LEU A 465 21.89 -6.18 -14.64
C LEU A 465 20.80 -5.81 -13.64
N GLY A 466 21.06 -4.91 -12.67
CA GLY A 466 20.03 -4.38 -11.78
C GLY A 466 19.05 -3.43 -12.48
N CYS A 467 19.46 -2.84 -13.61
CA CYS A 467 18.61 -1.96 -14.42
C CYS A 467 18.38 -2.50 -15.83
N HIS A 468 19.37 -3.19 -16.41
CA HIS A 468 19.34 -3.66 -17.80
C HIS A 468 19.07 -5.16 -17.89
N ARG A 469 18.34 -5.55 -18.94
CA ARG A 469 18.14 -6.94 -19.32
C ARG A 469 19.05 -7.32 -20.49
N ILE A 470 19.69 -8.48 -20.42
CA ILE A 470 20.47 -9.12 -21.50
C ILE A 470 20.08 -10.59 -21.58
N ASP A 471 19.59 -11.02 -22.74
CA ASP A 471 19.15 -12.38 -23.06
C ASP A 471 18.24 -13.00 -21.98
N GLY A 472 17.30 -12.20 -21.47
CA GLY A 472 16.36 -12.60 -20.42
C GLY A 472 16.87 -12.42 -18.99
N VAL A 473 18.19 -12.27 -18.79
CA VAL A 473 18.86 -12.10 -17.49
C VAL A 473 18.91 -10.62 -17.10
N GLY A 474 18.73 -10.31 -15.81
CA GLY A 474 18.65 -8.93 -15.31
C GLY A 474 17.31 -8.25 -15.53
N GLY A 475 17.26 -6.94 -15.27
CA GLY A 475 16.04 -6.13 -15.27
C GLY A 475 15.08 -6.51 -14.14
N PRO A 476 13.86 -5.94 -14.11
CA PRO A 476 12.88 -6.27 -13.07
C PRO A 476 12.53 -7.77 -13.07
N GLN A 477 12.58 -8.41 -11.90
CA GLN A 477 12.31 -9.85 -11.74
C GLN A 477 11.58 -10.15 -10.43
N GLU A 478 10.69 -11.14 -10.45
CA GLU A 478 10.15 -11.70 -9.22
C GLU A 478 11.25 -12.49 -8.50
N ARG A 479 11.72 -11.98 -7.34
CA ARG A 479 12.65 -12.72 -6.46
C ARG A 479 12.04 -14.00 -5.90
N GLU A 480 10.74 -13.97 -5.66
CA GLU A 480 9.95 -15.06 -5.09
C GLU A 480 8.58 -15.02 -5.75
N LYS A 481 8.06 -16.21 -6.12
CA LYS A 481 6.77 -16.34 -6.81
C LYS A 481 5.66 -15.66 -5.99
N GLY A 482 4.99 -14.68 -6.59
CA GLY A 482 3.91 -13.94 -5.93
C GLY A 482 4.36 -12.84 -4.97
N LYS A 483 5.66 -12.52 -4.89
CA LYS A 483 6.14 -11.29 -4.23
C LYS A 483 6.12 -10.12 -5.21
N ARG A 484 6.05 -8.90 -4.64
CA ARG A 484 5.74 -7.67 -5.36
C ARG A 484 6.90 -7.21 -6.24
N VAL A 485 6.65 -7.07 -7.54
CA VAL A 485 7.52 -6.35 -8.49
C VAL A 485 6.82 -5.05 -8.88
N LEU A 486 7.58 -3.95 -9.07
CA LEU A 486 7.00 -2.65 -9.44
C LEU A 486 6.47 -2.59 -10.88
N SER A 487 7.09 -3.31 -11.80
CA SER A 487 6.66 -3.48 -13.20
C SER A 487 7.41 -4.64 -13.84
N ASN A 488 6.78 -5.36 -14.78
CA ASN A 488 7.47 -6.33 -15.63
C ASN A 488 8.14 -5.67 -16.86
N LYS A 489 7.96 -4.36 -17.03
CA LYS A 489 8.59 -3.58 -18.10
C LYS A 489 10.05 -3.30 -17.77
N ASP A 490 10.88 -3.26 -18.79
CA ASP A 490 12.30 -2.96 -18.63
C ASP A 490 12.48 -1.50 -18.15
N PHE A 491 13.23 -1.33 -17.05
CA PHE A 491 13.58 0.00 -16.54
C PHE A 491 14.67 0.63 -17.42
N GLY A 492 15.85 0.02 -17.48
CA GLY A 492 16.90 0.37 -18.43
C GLY A 492 16.61 -0.22 -19.81
N PRO A 493 17.16 0.35 -20.89
CA PRO A 493 17.07 -0.26 -22.22
C PRO A 493 17.52 -1.71 -22.20
N ASN A 494 16.74 -2.57 -22.86
CA ASN A 494 17.16 -3.95 -23.12
C ASN A 494 18.44 -3.94 -23.98
N LEU A 495 19.47 -4.65 -23.53
CA LEU A 495 20.80 -4.62 -24.13
C LEU A 495 21.10 -5.84 -25.01
N SER A 496 20.22 -6.84 -25.09
CA SER A 496 20.44 -8.09 -25.85
C SER A 496 20.81 -7.88 -27.33
N LYS A 497 20.47 -6.71 -27.89
CA LYS A 497 20.65 -6.37 -29.31
C LYS A 497 21.27 -4.99 -29.50
N VAL A 498 21.93 -4.46 -28.47
CA VAL A 498 22.38 -3.06 -28.46
C VAL A 498 23.45 -2.76 -29.53
N GLY A 499 24.26 -3.73 -29.91
CA GLY A 499 25.25 -3.62 -30.99
C GLY A 499 24.63 -3.42 -32.38
N SER A 500 23.34 -3.73 -32.57
CA SER A 500 22.60 -3.39 -33.80
C SER A 500 21.97 -1.99 -33.78
N LYS A 501 21.89 -1.38 -32.59
CA LYS A 501 21.39 -0.01 -32.40
C LYS A 501 22.51 1.01 -32.52
N ILE A 502 23.66 0.72 -31.91
CA ILE A 502 24.76 1.67 -31.75
C ILE A 502 25.68 1.62 -32.97
N THR A 503 25.76 2.73 -33.70
CA THR A 503 26.62 2.87 -34.90
C THR A 503 28.00 3.45 -34.60
N ASN A 504 28.17 4.14 -33.46
CA ASN A 504 29.42 4.79 -33.07
C ASN A 504 29.98 4.21 -31.74
N PRO A 505 31.09 3.43 -31.77
CA PRO A 505 31.73 2.90 -30.57
C PRO A 505 32.22 3.98 -29.59
N ASP A 506 32.72 5.12 -30.10
CA ASP A 506 33.18 6.23 -29.26
C ASP A 506 32.03 6.77 -28.40
N TRP A 507 30.82 6.82 -28.97
CA TRP A 507 29.64 7.27 -28.22
C TRP A 507 29.35 6.34 -27.04
N LEU A 508 29.32 5.02 -27.26
CA LEU A 508 29.04 4.05 -26.20
C LEU A 508 30.12 4.09 -25.12
N PHE A 509 31.38 4.19 -25.53
CA PHE A 509 32.51 4.29 -24.60
C PHE A 509 32.40 5.52 -23.68
N ASN A 510 32.18 6.72 -24.24
CA ASN A 510 32.04 7.94 -23.43
C ASN A 510 30.75 7.92 -22.59
N TRP A 511 29.66 7.34 -23.12
CA TRP A 511 28.41 7.16 -22.35
C TRP A 511 28.63 6.31 -21.10
N LEU A 512 29.38 5.20 -21.21
CA LEU A 512 29.67 4.34 -20.06
C LEU A 512 30.59 5.01 -19.03
N LEU A 513 31.49 5.90 -19.46
CA LEU A 513 32.36 6.66 -18.55
C LEU A 513 31.60 7.71 -17.74
N ASN A 514 30.76 8.51 -18.40
CA ASN A 514 29.98 9.55 -17.74
C ASN A 514 28.72 9.92 -18.55
N PRO A 515 27.57 9.26 -18.29
CA PRO A 515 26.33 9.55 -18.99
C PRO A 515 25.89 11.03 -18.89
N LYS A 516 26.06 11.65 -17.70
CA LYS A 516 25.67 13.05 -17.46
C LYS A 516 26.54 14.07 -18.21
N ALA A 517 27.76 13.70 -18.61
CA ALA A 517 28.58 14.55 -19.49
C ALA A 517 28.09 14.54 -20.95
N ILE A 518 27.39 13.47 -21.36
CA ILE A 518 26.78 13.36 -22.70
C ILE A 518 25.39 13.99 -22.72
N ASP A 519 24.62 13.79 -21.66
CA ASP A 519 23.30 14.38 -21.48
C ASP A 519 23.10 14.72 -19.99
N PRO A 520 23.04 16.01 -19.62
CA PRO A 520 22.85 16.43 -18.22
C PRO A 520 21.61 15.81 -17.54
N LYS A 521 20.57 15.47 -18.32
CA LYS A 521 19.33 14.83 -17.83
C LYS A 521 19.36 13.30 -17.91
N ALA A 522 20.53 12.69 -18.13
CA ALA A 522 20.68 11.25 -18.19
C ALA A 522 20.32 10.58 -16.85
N LYS A 523 19.39 9.63 -16.90
CA LYS A 523 18.99 8.81 -15.74
C LYS A 523 19.95 7.67 -15.44
N MET A 524 20.76 7.25 -16.42
CA MET A 524 21.78 6.23 -16.18
C MET A 524 22.86 6.83 -15.27
N PRO A 525 23.08 6.27 -14.08
CA PRO A 525 24.04 6.82 -13.14
C PRO A 525 25.48 6.51 -13.58
N ASN A 526 26.43 7.24 -13.00
CA ASN A 526 27.85 6.95 -13.19
C ASN A 526 28.27 5.77 -12.28
N LEU A 527 28.72 4.67 -12.90
CA LEU A 527 29.21 3.47 -12.22
C LEU A 527 30.71 3.54 -11.86
N ARG A 528 31.35 4.68 -12.14
CA ARG A 528 32.77 4.97 -11.87
C ARG A 528 33.67 3.91 -12.49
N LEU A 529 33.42 3.61 -13.76
CA LEU A 529 34.23 2.69 -14.55
C LEU A 529 35.58 3.33 -14.86
N SER A 530 36.65 2.54 -14.83
CA SER A 530 37.91 2.97 -15.44
C SER A 530 37.80 2.98 -16.97
N ASP A 531 38.72 3.67 -17.65
CA ASP A 531 38.81 3.66 -19.10
C ASP A 531 38.86 2.23 -19.66
N GLN A 532 39.63 1.35 -19.04
CA GLN A 532 39.73 -0.02 -19.51
C GLN A 532 38.43 -0.82 -19.28
N GLU A 533 37.82 -0.70 -18.10
CA GLU A 533 36.54 -1.37 -17.80
C GLU A 533 35.43 -0.93 -18.77
N ALA A 534 35.35 0.37 -19.05
CA ALA A 534 34.40 0.90 -20.02
C ALA A 534 34.68 0.38 -21.42
N ALA A 535 35.95 0.28 -21.83
CA ALA A 535 36.33 -0.25 -23.13
C ALA A 535 35.94 -1.72 -23.31
N ASP A 536 36.14 -2.56 -22.30
CA ASP A 536 35.76 -3.98 -22.37
C ASP A 536 34.25 -4.17 -22.43
N ILE A 537 33.51 -3.41 -21.63
CA ILE A 537 32.04 -3.43 -21.66
C ILE A 537 31.55 -2.96 -23.03
N THR A 538 32.14 -1.89 -23.60
CA THR A 538 31.87 -1.46 -24.98
C THR A 538 32.12 -2.60 -25.97
N ALA A 539 33.26 -3.29 -25.88
CA ALA A 539 33.60 -4.40 -26.76
C ALA A 539 32.53 -5.50 -26.71
N PHE A 540 32.12 -5.92 -25.52
CA PHE A 540 31.07 -6.93 -25.32
C PHE A 540 29.71 -6.48 -25.84
N LEU A 541 29.25 -5.28 -25.48
CA LEU A 541 27.93 -4.79 -25.91
C LEU A 541 27.82 -4.65 -27.44
N LEU A 542 28.92 -4.34 -28.13
CA LEU A 542 28.95 -4.28 -29.59
C LEU A 542 28.84 -5.66 -30.27
N THR A 543 29.13 -6.76 -29.56
CA THR A 543 28.90 -8.12 -30.07
C THR A 543 27.43 -8.53 -30.01
N LEU A 544 26.61 -7.87 -29.18
CA LEU A 544 25.19 -8.17 -29.00
C LEU A 544 24.37 -7.62 -30.16
N ARG A 545 24.29 -8.36 -31.27
CA ARG A 545 23.61 -7.95 -32.51
C ARG A 545 22.41 -8.84 -32.82
N GLU A 546 21.43 -8.28 -33.52
CA GLU A 546 20.36 -9.06 -34.13
C GLU A 546 20.94 -10.04 -35.15
N GLN A 547 20.43 -11.27 -35.11
CA GLN A 547 20.65 -12.27 -36.16
C GLN A 547 20.08 -11.72 -37.48
N PRO A 548 20.82 -11.79 -38.60
CA PRO A 548 20.27 -11.41 -39.91
C PRO A 548 19.03 -12.24 -40.22
N THR A 549 17.86 -11.60 -40.37
CA THR A 549 16.63 -12.31 -40.74
C THR A 549 16.64 -12.65 -42.22
N ALA A 550 16.26 -13.89 -42.59
CA ALA A 550 16.24 -14.38 -43.97
C ALA A 550 15.26 -13.65 -44.92
N ARG A 551 14.42 -12.75 -44.40
CA ARG A 551 13.58 -11.84 -45.19
C ARG A 551 13.76 -10.42 -44.64
N PRO A 552 14.37 -9.48 -45.38
CA PRO A 552 14.29 -8.07 -45.02
C PRO A 552 12.81 -7.66 -45.03
N VAL A 553 12.35 -7.01 -43.96
CA VAL A 553 11.04 -6.34 -43.95
C VAL A 553 11.01 -5.45 -45.21
N ALA A 554 9.95 -5.56 -46.01
CA ALA A 554 9.81 -4.85 -47.29
C ALA A 554 10.33 -3.41 -47.14
N PHE A 555 11.46 -3.14 -47.77
CA PHE A 555 12.20 -1.91 -47.54
C PHE A 555 11.49 -0.82 -48.34
N THR A 556 10.66 -0.01 -47.69
CA THR A 556 10.34 1.30 -48.24
C THR A 556 11.68 2.03 -48.41
N PRO A 557 12.04 2.50 -49.62
CA PRO A 557 13.30 3.20 -49.84
C PRO A 557 13.44 4.37 -48.86
N THR A 558 14.61 4.52 -48.24
CA THR A 558 14.90 5.66 -47.37
C THR A 558 14.70 6.95 -48.17
N PRO A 559 13.75 7.84 -47.79
CA PRO A 559 13.52 9.08 -48.49
C PRO A 559 14.65 10.09 -48.22
N GLN A 560 14.63 11.20 -48.95
CA GLN A 560 15.54 12.32 -48.70
C GLN A 560 15.22 12.97 -47.34
N LEU A 561 16.05 12.71 -46.32
CA LEU A 561 15.78 13.06 -44.92
C LEU A 561 16.00 14.55 -44.59
N ASP A 562 16.67 15.31 -45.45
CA ASP A 562 16.82 16.76 -45.38
C ASP A 562 15.67 17.53 -46.07
N ASN A 563 14.64 16.82 -46.56
CA ASN A 563 13.45 17.44 -47.13
C ASN A 563 12.68 18.25 -46.07
N PRO A 564 12.52 19.58 -46.23
CA PRO A 564 11.82 20.43 -45.27
C PRO A 564 10.36 20.07 -45.00
N GLU A 565 9.60 19.64 -46.03
CA GLU A 565 8.20 19.23 -45.86
C GLU A 565 8.09 17.96 -45.01
N LEU A 566 9.05 17.05 -45.17
CA LEU A 566 9.12 15.82 -44.40
C LEU A 566 9.48 16.09 -42.93
N ILE A 567 10.39 17.04 -42.69
CA ILE A 567 10.77 17.53 -41.35
C ILE A 567 9.58 18.21 -40.67
N ASP A 568 8.86 19.10 -41.36
CA ASP A 568 7.64 19.76 -40.86
C ASP A 568 6.58 18.74 -40.46
N LYS A 569 6.31 17.77 -41.35
CA LYS A 569 5.40 16.67 -41.05
C LYS A 569 5.83 15.89 -39.80
N GLY A 570 7.13 15.65 -39.64
CA GLY A 570 7.69 15.00 -38.45
C GLY A 570 7.41 15.77 -37.16
N PHE A 571 7.62 17.09 -37.18
CA PHE A 571 7.29 17.97 -36.05
C PHE A 571 5.80 17.89 -35.68
N ARG A 572 4.91 18.01 -36.68
CA ARG A 572 3.45 17.93 -36.47
C ARG A 572 3.04 16.58 -35.89
N LEU A 573 3.69 15.49 -36.30
CA LEU A 573 3.44 14.14 -35.75
C LEU A 573 3.92 14.02 -34.29
N ILE A 574 5.06 14.61 -33.93
CA ILE A 574 5.52 14.69 -32.53
C ILE A 574 4.49 15.40 -31.65
N ALA A 575 3.97 16.53 -32.12
CA ALA A 575 2.91 17.26 -31.43
C ALA A 575 1.61 16.46 -31.34
N ASN A 576 1.18 15.84 -32.45
CA ASN A 576 -0.09 15.09 -32.49
C ASN A 576 -0.07 13.82 -31.64
N TYR A 577 1.05 13.11 -31.55
CA TYR A 577 1.20 11.89 -30.75
C TYR A 577 1.76 12.15 -29.34
N GLY A 578 2.11 13.39 -29.02
CA GLY A 578 2.55 13.78 -27.68
C GLY A 578 3.91 13.20 -27.30
N CYS A 579 4.81 12.96 -28.27
CA CYS A 579 6.11 12.33 -28.01
C CYS A 579 6.95 13.15 -27.00
N ALA A 580 6.81 14.48 -27.04
CA ALA A 580 7.45 15.41 -26.11
C ALA A 580 6.97 15.23 -24.66
N GLY A 581 5.81 14.61 -24.41
CA GLY A 581 5.34 14.29 -23.06
C GLY A 581 6.27 13.30 -22.34
N CYS A 582 6.87 12.37 -23.08
CA CYS A 582 7.76 11.34 -22.55
C CYS A 582 9.25 11.61 -22.82
N HIS A 583 9.59 12.32 -23.91
CA HIS A 583 10.97 12.52 -24.36
C HIS A 583 11.37 13.99 -24.30
N ASN A 584 12.66 14.24 -24.01
CA ASN A 584 13.28 15.53 -24.33
C ASN A 584 13.61 15.54 -25.83
N ILE A 585 12.95 16.41 -26.60
CA ILE A 585 13.13 16.56 -28.05
C ILE A 585 13.37 18.05 -28.33
N PRO A 586 14.50 18.43 -28.97
CA PRO A 586 14.79 19.83 -29.28
C PRO A 586 13.68 20.47 -30.11
N GLY A 587 13.30 21.72 -29.78
CA GLY A 587 12.29 22.48 -30.51
C GLY A 587 10.84 22.14 -30.12
N THR A 588 10.63 21.32 -29.10
CA THR A 588 9.30 20.87 -28.65
C THR A 588 8.98 21.30 -27.21
N GLU A 589 9.82 22.14 -26.62
CA GLU A 589 9.77 22.53 -25.20
C GLU A 589 8.46 23.26 -24.84
N LYS A 590 7.84 23.93 -25.82
CA LYS A 590 6.57 24.65 -25.68
C LYS A 590 5.33 23.77 -25.92
N LEU A 591 5.49 22.50 -26.30
CA LEU A 591 4.35 21.61 -26.54
C LEU A 591 3.66 21.22 -25.24
N THR A 592 2.33 21.23 -25.26
CA THR A 592 1.49 20.84 -24.12
C THR A 592 1.13 19.36 -24.16
N LYS A 593 0.60 18.85 -23.04
CA LYS A 593 0.11 17.46 -22.97
C LYS A 593 -1.12 17.28 -23.85
N ILE A 594 -1.22 16.11 -24.50
CA ILE A 594 -2.29 15.81 -25.47
C ILE A 594 -3.46 15.00 -24.90
N GLY A 595 -3.28 14.39 -23.73
CA GLY A 595 -4.25 13.50 -23.12
C GLY A 595 -5.26 14.28 -22.29
N LYS A 596 -6.45 13.69 -22.13
CA LYS A 596 -7.47 14.21 -21.21
C LYS A 596 -6.94 14.18 -19.78
N ASN A 597 -7.28 15.20 -18.99
CA ASN A 597 -7.11 15.17 -17.54
C ASN A 597 -8.01 14.06 -16.92
N LEU A 598 -7.38 13.14 -16.20
CA LEU A 598 -8.00 11.95 -15.61
C LEU A 598 -8.32 12.11 -14.11
N SER A 599 -8.07 13.27 -13.51
CA SER A 599 -8.24 13.51 -12.06
C SER A 599 -9.62 13.14 -11.52
N ASP A 600 -10.61 13.16 -12.40
CA ASP A 600 -12.02 12.95 -12.11
C ASP A 600 -12.64 11.87 -13.03
N GLU A 601 -11.79 11.03 -13.66
CA GLU A 601 -12.24 10.05 -14.66
C GLU A 601 -13.22 9.03 -14.08
N ALA A 602 -13.11 8.74 -12.78
CA ALA A 602 -14.01 7.83 -12.09
C ALA A 602 -15.48 8.30 -12.12
N ASP A 603 -15.72 9.62 -12.15
CA ASP A 603 -17.07 10.21 -12.12
C ASP A 603 -17.66 10.43 -13.52
N LEU A 604 -16.97 9.99 -14.58
CA LEU A 604 -17.50 10.08 -15.94
C LEU A 604 -18.75 9.21 -16.08
N ASP A 605 -19.85 9.81 -16.55
CA ASP A 605 -21.09 9.10 -16.84
C ASP A 605 -20.99 8.33 -18.16
N PRO A 606 -21.44 7.07 -18.24
CA PRO A 606 -21.45 6.28 -19.48
C PRO A 606 -22.13 6.96 -20.67
N HIS A 607 -23.12 7.83 -20.46
CA HIS A 607 -23.80 8.55 -21.54
C HIS A 607 -22.90 9.57 -22.24
N LEU A 608 -21.87 10.06 -21.54
CA LEU A 608 -20.88 11.02 -22.07
C LEU A 608 -19.71 10.33 -22.77
N ILE A 609 -19.70 8.99 -22.81
CA ILE A 609 -18.63 8.20 -23.43
C ILE A 609 -18.98 7.94 -24.89
N ASP A 610 -18.04 8.29 -25.78
CA ASP A 610 -18.06 7.75 -27.14
C ASP A 610 -17.49 6.33 -27.18
N PHE A 611 -18.38 5.37 -27.40
CA PHE A 611 -18.04 3.95 -27.52
C PHE A 611 -17.53 3.56 -28.92
N GLY A 612 -17.59 4.49 -29.89
CA GLY A 612 -17.10 4.27 -31.26
C GLY A 612 -17.64 2.99 -31.91
N GLN A 613 -16.79 2.35 -32.72
CA GLN A 613 -17.12 1.12 -33.46
C GLN A 613 -17.38 -0.10 -32.55
N ARG A 614 -17.07 -0.01 -31.25
CA ARG A 614 -17.23 -1.11 -30.28
C ARG A 614 -18.50 -0.99 -29.43
N VAL A 615 -19.39 -0.05 -29.76
CA VAL A 615 -20.64 0.19 -29.02
C VAL A 615 -21.47 -1.08 -28.86
N HIS A 616 -21.69 -1.84 -29.94
CA HIS A 616 -22.52 -3.05 -29.89
C HIS A 616 -21.89 -4.12 -28.99
N GLU A 617 -20.61 -4.42 -29.16
CA GLU A 617 -19.88 -5.40 -28.35
C GLU A 617 -19.89 -5.04 -26.86
N ILE A 618 -19.65 -3.77 -26.53
CA ILE A 618 -19.62 -3.31 -25.13
C ILE A 618 -21.02 -3.38 -24.51
N PHE A 619 -22.05 -2.98 -25.25
CA PHE A 619 -23.42 -2.93 -24.73
C PHE A 619 -24.00 -4.33 -24.54
N GLU A 620 -23.63 -5.28 -25.40
CA GLU A 620 -24.01 -6.69 -25.26
C GLU A 620 -23.33 -7.36 -24.06
N LYS A 621 -22.04 -7.06 -23.83
CA LYS A 621 -21.26 -7.65 -22.74
C LYS A 621 -21.52 -7.03 -21.38
N ALA A 622 -22.01 -5.78 -21.31
CA ALA A 622 -22.22 -5.06 -20.06
C ALA A 622 -23.52 -5.51 -19.37
N PRO A 623 -23.44 -6.18 -18.20
CA PRO A 623 -24.65 -6.60 -17.48
C PRO A 623 -25.46 -5.43 -16.93
N THR A 624 -24.81 -4.28 -16.72
CA THR A 624 -25.41 -3.09 -16.11
C THR A 624 -25.03 -1.83 -16.88
N TYR A 625 -25.72 -0.71 -16.59
CA TYR A 625 -25.43 0.59 -17.20
C TYR A 625 -23.97 1.01 -16.95
N TRP A 626 -23.51 0.91 -15.71
CA TRP A 626 -22.17 1.34 -15.29
C TRP A 626 -21.05 0.40 -15.74
N ASP A 627 -21.35 -0.89 -15.98
CA ASP A 627 -20.37 -1.84 -16.53
C ASP A 627 -19.83 -1.43 -17.90
N ARG A 628 -20.61 -0.66 -18.68
CA ARG A 628 -20.18 -0.10 -19.96
C ARG A 628 -18.93 0.75 -19.81
N LYS A 629 -18.85 1.58 -18.76
CA LYS A 629 -17.67 2.41 -18.46
C LYS A 629 -16.47 1.55 -18.10
N TYR A 630 -16.64 0.56 -17.23
CA TYR A 630 -15.54 -0.30 -16.79
C TYR A 630 -14.95 -1.10 -17.96
N ILE A 631 -15.81 -1.64 -18.82
CA ILE A 631 -15.39 -2.34 -20.04
C ILE A 631 -14.70 -1.35 -20.99
N TRP A 632 -15.30 -0.19 -21.24
CA TRP A 632 -14.71 0.81 -22.14
C TRP A 632 -13.32 1.28 -21.68
N LEU A 633 -13.17 1.66 -20.41
CA LEU A 633 -11.89 2.11 -19.85
C LEU A 633 -10.83 1.00 -19.94
N ARG A 634 -11.20 -0.23 -19.60
CA ARG A 634 -10.30 -1.39 -19.70
C ARG A 634 -9.84 -1.63 -21.15
N GLU A 635 -10.77 -1.59 -22.09
CA GLU A 635 -10.47 -1.77 -23.50
C GLU A 635 -9.68 -0.59 -24.07
N LYS A 636 -9.85 0.64 -23.56
CA LYS A 636 -8.99 1.78 -23.90
C LYS A 636 -7.56 1.59 -23.43
N ILE A 637 -7.34 0.97 -22.26
CA ILE A 637 -5.99 0.66 -21.76
C ILE A 637 -5.33 -0.44 -22.61
N LEU A 638 -6.07 -1.51 -22.91
CA LEU A 638 -5.52 -2.68 -23.63
C LEU A 638 -5.37 -2.45 -25.13
N ARG A 639 -6.38 -1.83 -25.76
CA ARG A 639 -6.54 -1.73 -27.22
C ARG A 639 -7.09 -0.35 -27.60
N PRO A 640 -6.38 0.76 -27.28
CA PRO A 640 -6.92 2.11 -27.46
C PRO A 640 -7.34 2.42 -28.90
N ARG A 641 -6.65 1.81 -29.89
CA ARG A 641 -6.89 2.00 -31.33
C ARG A 641 -8.05 1.19 -31.91
N SER A 642 -8.69 0.30 -31.15
CA SER A 642 -9.79 -0.53 -31.67
C SER A 642 -11.15 0.20 -31.78
N PHE A 643 -11.23 1.48 -31.38
CA PHE A 643 -12.50 2.19 -31.26
C PHE A 643 -12.91 2.97 -32.51
N ARG A 644 -11.93 3.35 -33.35
CA ARG A 644 -12.11 4.12 -34.57
C ARG A 644 -10.92 3.82 -35.50
N GLU A 645 -11.13 3.84 -36.81
CA GLU A 645 -10.08 3.63 -37.80
C GLU A 645 -9.04 4.76 -37.86
N GLN A 646 -9.46 6.01 -37.61
CA GLN A 646 -8.60 7.20 -37.68
C GLN A 646 -8.83 8.16 -36.51
N GLY A 647 -7.87 9.07 -36.28
CA GLY A 647 -7.99 10.18 -35.31
C GLY A 647 -7.72 9.83 -33.85
N LEU A 648 -7.45 8.57 -33.52
CA LEU A 648 -7.05 8.16 -32.17
C LEU A 648 -5.56 8.44 -31.92
N ARG A 649 -5.20 8.89 -30.73
CA ARG A 649 -3.80 9.26 -30.38
C ARG A 649 -3.17 8.32 -29.35
N MET A 650 -3.95 7.79 -28.41
CA MET A 650 -3.44 6.92 -27.34
C MET A 650 -2.75 5.67 -27.93
N PRO A 651 -1.47 5.43 -27.65
CA PRO A 651 -0.73 4.31 -28.23
C PRO A 651 -0.99 3.02 -27.45
N ASN A 652 -0.63 1.87 -28.02
CA ASN A 652 -0.74 0.59 -27.32
C ASN A 652 0.49 0.37 -26.43
N LEU A 653 0.28 0.26 -25.12
CA LEU A 653 1.32 0.08 -24.09
C LEU A 653 1.81 -1.37 -23.96
N ASN A 654 1.19 -2.32 -24.67
CA ASN A 654 1.44 -3.76 -24.60
C ASN A 654 1.41 -4.28 -23.15
N ILE A 655 0.36 -3.93 -22.42
CA ILE A 655 0.20 -4.24 -20.99
C ILE A 655 -0.60 -5.54 -20.81
N SER A 656 -0.33 -6.28 -19.73
CA SER A 656 -1.08 -7.52 -19.43
C SER A 656 -2.51 -7.19 -18.98
N GLU A 657 -3.39 -8.20 -19.02
CA GLU A 657 -4.76 -8.05 -18.54
C GLU A 657 -4.84 -7.73 -17.04
N GLU A 658 -3.95 -8.32 -16.23
CA GLU A 658 -3.86 -8.07 -14.79
C GLU A 658 -3.42 -6.64 -14.50
N ASP A 659 -2.39 -6.17 -15.20
CA ASP A 659 -1.88 -4.81 -15.04
C ASP A 659 -2.86 -3.76 -15.57
N ALA A 660 -3.62 -4.07 -16.63
CA ALA A 660 -4.71 -3.22 -17.09
C ALA A 660 -5.83 -3.11 -16.05
N ASP A 661 -6.16 -4.22 -15.40
CA ASP A 661 -7.12 -4.27 -14.30
C ASP A 661 -6.65 -3.46 -13.09
N ALA A 662 -5.36 -3.52 -12.74
CA ALA A 662 -4.78 -2.72 -11.67
C ALA A 662 -4.75 -1.22 -12.02
N LEU A 663 -4.32 -0.88 -13.24
CA LEU A 663 -4.31 0.50 -13.72
C LEU A 663 -5.73 1.09 -13.76
N LEU A 664 -6.73 0.28 -14.16
CA LEU A 664 -8.13 0.69 -14.09
C LEU A 664 -8.59 0.91 -12.65
N THR A 665 -8.22 0.06 -11.69
CA THR A 665 -8.50 0.31 -10.27
C THR A 665 -7.95 1.67 -9.82
N ALA A 666 -6.74 2.05 -10.27
CA ALA A 666 -6.19 3.37 -9.96
C ALA A 666 -6.96 4.50 -10.64
N ILE A 667 -7.32 4.37 -11.93
CA ILE A 667 -8.12 5.38 -12.64
C ILE A 667 -9.50 5.56 -12.00
N LEU A 668 -10.14 4.47 -11.56
CA LEU A 668 -11.41 4.51 -10.83
C LEU A 668 -11.29 5.13 -9.42
N SER A 669 -10.07 5.35 -8.94
CA SER A 669 -9.82 6.09 -7.71
C SER A 669 -9.66 7.60 -7.92
N PHE A 670 -9.54 8.05 -9.18
CA PHE A 670 -9.43 9.45 -9.54
C PHE A 670 -10.84 10.06 -9.64
N THR A 671 -11.35 10.52 -8.50
CA THR A 671 -12.68 11.12 -8.35
C THR A 671 -12.60 12.57 -7.86
N LYS A 672 -13.63 13.37 -8.20
CA LYS A 672 -13.97 14.69 -7.69
C LYS A 672 -14.31 14.67 -6.21
N ARG A 673 -14.92 13.57 -5.76
CA ARG A 673 -15.44 13.39 -4.39
C ARG A 673 -14.31 12.96 -3.47
N GLU A 674 -13.27 13.76 -3.45
CA GLU A 674 -12.27 13.71 -2.40
C GLU A 674 -12.98 14.05 -1.10
N VAL A 675 -12.79 13.20 -0.09
CA VAL A 675 -13.16 13.58 1.27
C VAL A 675 -12.14 14.63 1.65
N ALA A 676 -12.43 15.88 1.31
CA ALA A 676 -11.61 17.03 1.62
C ALA A 676 -11.53 17.15 3.15
N THR A 677 -10.54 16.47 3.72
CA THR A 677 -9.63 17.04 4.72
C THR A 677 -10.36 17.79 5.83
N LEU A 678 -10.81 17.02 6.82
CA LEU A 678 -11.45 17.55 8.01
C LEU A 678 -10.49 18.49 8.73
N LYS A 679 -10.76 19.80 8.69
CA LYS A 679 -10.19 20.75 9.64
C LYS A 679 -10.83 20.49 11.00
N VAL A 680 -10.21 19.62 11.78
CA VAL A 680 -10.56 19.45 13.20
C VAL A 680 -9.79 20.49 14.00
N THR A 681 -10.49 21.48 14.55
CA THR A 681 -9.94 22.34 15.61
C THR A 681 -9.74 21.50 16.87
N ALA A 682 -8.56 21.61 17.46
CA ALA A 682 -7.96 20.64 18.38
C ALA A 682 -8.63 20.44 19.75
N THR A 683 -9.83 20.97 20.01
CA THR A 683 -10.25 21.14 21.41
C THR A 683 -11.11 20.05 22.04
N ASP A 684 -11.93 19.23 21.35
CA ASP A 684 -12.93 18.43 22.11
C ASP A 684 -13.30 17.01 21.61
N LEU A 685 -12.49 16.28 20.82
CA LEU A 685 -12.85 14.90 20.43
C LEU A 685 -11.69 13.87 20.53
N PRO A 686 -11.98 12.62 20.95
CA PRO A 686 -10.98 11.57 21.09
C PRO A 686 -10.38 11.20 19.73
N GLN A 687 -9.04 11.07 19.74
CA GLN A 687 -8.04 10.82 18.70
C GLN A 687 -8.31 9.64 17.71
N THR A 688 -9.53 9.40 17.24
CA THR A 688 -9.89 8.16 16.50
C THR A 688 -10.66 8.40 15.20
N LEU A 689 -10.68 9.63 14.69
CA LEU A 689 -11.22 10.03 13.38
C LEU A 689 -10.21 10.95 12.69
N TYR A 690 -9.08 10.39 12.27
CA TYR A 690 -8.05 11.15 11.56
C TYR A 690 -8.16 10.92 10.06
N VAL A 691 -8.93 11.76 9.38
CA VAL A 691 -8.67 12.12 7.97
C VAL A 691 -8.35 13.61 7.97
N ARG A 692 -7.20 13.95 8.56
CA ARG A 692 -6.55 15.25 8.32
C ARG A 692 -6.30 15.41 6.83
N ASP A 693 -6.10 16.64 6.39
CA ASP A 693 -5.48 16.91 5.10
C ASP A 693 -4.17 16.11 4.97
N ARG A 694 -4.22 14.97 4.28
CA ARG A 694 -3.05 14.10 4.12
C ARG A 694 -2.04 14.72 3.16
N ALA A 695 -2.43 15.76 2.40
CA ALA A 695 -1.47 16.57 1.66
C ALA A 695 -0.57 17.37 2.63
N ASP A 696 -1.08 17.73 3.80
CA ASP A 696 -0.34 18.45 4.85
C ASP A 696 0.31 17.54 5.90
N ASP A 697 0.08 16.21 5.88
CA ASP A 697 0.80 15.28 6.74
C ASP A 697 2.25 15.16 6.25
N PRO A 698 3.23 15.72 6.98
CA PRO A 698 4.61 15.79 6.49
C PRO A 698 5.23 14.41 6.28
N ARG A 699 4.74 13.39 7.01
CA ARG A 699 5.24 12.02 6.90
C ARG A 699 4.72 11.34 5.65
N ILE A 700 3.42 11.47 5.35
CA ILE A 700 2.83 10.88 4.14
C ILE A 700 3.40 11.56 2.89
N ALA A 701 3.54 12.88 2.92
CA ALA A 701 4.19 13.64 1.86
C ALA A 701 5.63 13.17 1.64
N ALA A 702 6.42 13.01 2.71
CA ALA A 702 7.78 12.47 2.63
C ALA A 702 7.82 11.04 2.05
N ILE A 703 6.87 10.17 2.44
CA ILE A 703 6.77 8.81 1.90
C ILE A 703 6.49 8.85 0.39
N SER A 704 5.48 9.59 -0.03
CA SER A 704 5.09 9.68 -1.45
C SER A 704 6.21 10.28 -2.31
N ALA A 705 6.81 11.39 -1.89
CA ALA A 705 7.91 12.03 -2.61
C ALA A 705 9.14 11.12 -2.72
N GLY A 706 9.50 10.43 -1.63
CA GLY A 706 10.61 9.47 -1.65
C GLY A 706 10.36 8.26 -2.55
N GLN A 707 9.15 7.71 -2.56
CA GLN A 707 8.81 6.61 -3.46
C GLN A 707 8.96 7.02 -4.93
N LYS A 708 8.61 8.27 -5.31
CA LYS A 708 8.81 8.78 -6.67
C LYS A 708 10.29 8.76 -7.08
N LEU A 709 11.19 9.15 -6.18
CA LEU A 709 12.63 9.07 -6.42
C LEU A 709 13.14 7.63 -6.44
N VAL A 710 12.80 6.82 -5.44
CA VAL A 710 13.23 5.41 -5.30
C VAL A 710 12.81 4.58 -6.53
N PHE A 711 11.59 4.77 -7.02
CA PHE A 711 11.09 4.08 -8.21
C PHE A 711 11.58 4.73 -9.50
N GLY A 712 11.65 6.07 -9.54
CA GLY A 712 12.08 6.84 -10.70
C GLY A 712 13.55 6.63 -11.09
N TYR A 713 14.42 6.39 -10.10
CA TYR A 713 15.84 6.05 -10.28
C TYR A 713 16.14 4.55 -10.16
N ASN A 714 15.11 3.71 -9.97
CA ASN A 714 15.21 2.26 -9.82
C ASN A 714 16.18 1.81 -8.72
N CYS A 715 16.15 2.47 -7.57
CA CYS A 715 16.91 2.02 -6.39
C CYS A 715 16.53 0.58 -6.02
N VAL A 716 15.27 0.20 -6.28
CA VAL A 716 14.75 -1.16 -6.10
C VAL A 716 15.39 -2.20 -7.02
N GLY A 717 16.05 -1.83 -8.13
CA GLY A 717 16.77 -2.78 -8.97
C GLY A 717 17.93 -3.47 -8.25
N CYS A 718 18.49 -2.80 -7.24
CA CYS A 718 19.57 -3.30 -6.41
C CYS A 718 19.15 -3.53 -4.95
N HIS A 719 18.34 -2.64 -4.39
CA HIS A 719 17.97 -2.66 -2.98
C HIS A 719 16.59 -3.25 -2.74
N ILE A 720 16.39 -3.80 -1.55
CA ILE A 720 15.06 -4.12 -1.05
C ILE A 720 14.55 -2.89 -0.28
N VAL A 721 13.41 -2.34 -0.71
CA VAL A 721 12.77 -1.16 -0.11
C VAL A 721 11.28 -1.41 0.01
N GLU A 722 10.70 -1.25 1.20
CA GLU A 722 9.27 -1.53 1.47
C GLU A 722 8.80 -2.93 1.02
N GLY A 723 9.73 -3.89 0.95
CA GLY A 723 9.49 -5.27 0.45
C GLY A 723 9.59 -5.44 -1.07
N TYR A 724 9.76 -4.36 -1.84
CA TYR A 724 9.96 -4.38 -3.29
C TYR A 724 11.45 -4.45 -3.65
N GLY A 725 11.78 -4.88 -4.87
CA GLY A 725 13.09 -4.63 -5.47
C GLY A 725 14.05 -5.81 -5.50
N GLY A 726 15.32 -5.61 -5.10
CA GLY A 726 16.39 -6.62 -5.05
C GLY A 726 16.55 -7.44 -6.33
N ASP A 727 16.22 -6.86 -7.50
CA ASP A 727 16.13 -7.60 -8.76
C ASP A 727 17.45 -8.29 -9.14
N ILE A 728 18.58 -7.68 -8.80
CA ILE A 728 19.92 -8.23 -9.06
C ILE A 728 20.34 -9.33 -8.07
N TRP A 729 19.68 -9.48 -6.91
CA TRP A 729 20.15 -10.38 -5.85
C TRP A 729 20.26 -11.85 -6.29
N PRO A 730 19.31 -12.42 -7.06
CA PRO A 730 19.42 -13.80 -7.53
C PRO A 730 20.59 -14.05 -8.50
N LEU A 731 21.19 -12.98 -9.04
CA LEU A 731 22.31 -13.04 -9.98
C LEU A 731 23.68 -12.93 -9.30
N LEU A 732 23.69 -12.71 -7.98
CA LEU A 732 24.90 -12.47 -7.20
C LEU A 732 25.12 -13.62 -6.23
N GLU A 733 26.39 -13.96 -6.03
CA GLU A 733 26.81 -14.90 -4.99
C GLU A 733 26.40 -14.41 -3.59
N ASP A 734 26.23 -15.38 -2.69
CA ASP A 734 25.87 -15.14 -1.31
C ASP A 734 26.88 -14.28 -0.56
N GLY A 735 26.43 -13.15 0.00
CA GLY A 735 27.30 -12.15 0.63
C GLY A 735 27.76 -11.04 -0.32
N MET A 736 27.45 -11.15 -1.61
CA MET A 736 27.75 -10.15 -2.64
C MET A 736 26.56 -9.24 -2.96
N GLN A 737 25.42 -9.44 -2.31
CA GLN A 737 24.21 -8.64 -2.56
C GLN A 737 24.30 -7.22 -1.98
N PRO A 738 23.72 -6.21 -2.67
CA PRO A 738 23.48 -4.89 -2.09
C PRO A 738 22.70 -4.96 -0.78
N PRO A 739 22.82 -3.96 0.12
CA PRO A 739 22.12 -4.00 1.40
C PRO A 739 20.59 -3.91 1.23
N ASN A 740 19.88 -4.61 2.11
CA ASN A 740 18.47 -4.35 2.40
C ASN A 740 18.37 -2.99 3.12
N LEU A 741 17.48 -2.13 2.63
CA LEU A 741 17.27 -0.77 3.15
C LEU A 741 16.01 -0.67 4.03
N GLN A 742 15.47 -1.80 4.50
CA GLN A 742 14.58 -1.81 5.65
C GLN A 742 15.28 -1.19 6.85
N SER A 743 14.56 -0.36 7.60
CA SER A 743 15.07 0.38 8.76
C SER A 743 16.17 1.41 8.48
N GLU A 744 16.39 1.83 7.22
CA GLU A 744 17.50 2.73 6.88
C GLU A 744 17.43 4.07 7.62
N GLY A 745 16.25 4.64 7.79
CA GLY A 745 16.05 5.94 8.46
C GLY A 745 16.28 5.86 9.97
N TYR A 746 16.15 4.67 10.56
CA TYR A 746 16.62 4.45 11.93
C TYR A 746 18.10 4.09 12.00
N ARG A 747 18.62 3.38 10.99
CA ARG A 747 19.97 2.82 10.97
C ARG A 747 21.06 3.86 10.88
N VAL A 748 20.95 4.79 9.93
CA VAL A 748 22.05 5.68 9.57
C VAL A 748 21.86 7.11 10.05
N ASN A 749 22.98 7.79 10.29
CA ASN A 749 23.00 9.23 10.53
C ASN A 749 22.63 9.97 9.24
N HIS A 750 21.78 11.00 9.36
CA HIS A 750 21.28 11.77 8.21
C HIS A 750 22.40 12.54 7.49
N ASP A 751 23.35 13.13 8.21
CA ASP A 751 24.48 13.87 7.63
C ASP A 751 25.42 12.93 6.88
N TRP A 752 25.59 11.71 7.39
CA TRP A 752 26.33 10.68 6.69
C TRP A 752 25.59 10.23 5.43
N LEU A 753 24.28 9.97 5.52
CA LEU A 753 23.47 9.55 4.37
C LEU A 753 23.44 10.64 3.29
N PHE A 754 23.38 11.92 3.69
CA PHE A 754 23.47 13.07 2.80
C PHE A 754 24.75 13.03 1.97
N ARG A 755 25.92 12.96 2.65
CA ARG A 755 27.23 12.87 1.99
C ARG A 755 27.35 11.62 1.13
N PHE A 756 26.85 10.48 1.60
CA PHE A 756 26.93 9.19 0.90
C PHE A 756 26.12 9.18 -0.41
N LEU A 757 24.94 9.80 -0.43
CA LEU A 757 24.10 9.86 -1.63
C LEU A 757 24.67 10.80 -2.70
N HIS A 758 25.40 11.86 -2.31
CA HIS A 758 26.16 12.68 -3.25
C HIS A 758 27.40 11.96 -3.78
N ASP A 759 28.20 11.36 -2.89
CA ASP A 759 29.40 10.62 -3.24
C ASP A 759 29.49 9.30 -2.44
N PRO A 760 29.09 8.16 -3.04
CA PRO A 760 29.21 6.86 -2.41
C PRO A 760 30.67 6.43 -2.12
N THR A 761 31.67 7.13 -2.67
CA THR A 761 33.09 6.89 -2.36
C THR A 761 33.58 7.64 -1.13
N MET A 762 32.76 8.56 -0.60
CA MET A 762 33.07 9.39 0.58
C MET A 762 34.45 10.07 0.48
N GLY A 763 34.84 10.50 -0.73
CA GLY A 763 36.11 11.17 -1.01
C GLY A 763 37.40 10.39 -0.69
N SER A 764 37.31 9.09 -0.37
CA SER A 764 38.41 8.30 0.20
C SER A 764 38.78 7.04 -0.60
N GLY A 765 38.14 6.83 -1.76
CA GLY A 765 38.38 5.68 -2.61
C GLY A 765 37.84 4.36 -2.03
N ARG A 766 38.11 3.22 -2.69
CA ARG A 766 37.48 1.92 -2.33
C ARG A 766 37.92 1.33 -0.98
N GLN A 767 39.04 1.81 -0.43
CA GLN A 767 39.65 1.23 0.76
C GLN A 767 38.86 1.50 2.06
N HIS A 768 37.94 2.47 2.02
CA HIS A 768 37.06 2.83 3.14
C HIS A 768 35.59 2.46 2.90
N TYR A 769 35.32 1.52 1.99
CA TYR A 769 33.94 1.06 1.75
C TYR A 769 33.39 0.30 2.95
N ILE A 770 32.08 0.39 3.15
CA ILE A 770 31.35 -0.39 4.18
C ILE A 770 31.58 -1.90 3.96
N ARG A 771 31.63 -2.32 2.69
CA ARG A 771 31.88 -3.70 2.26
C ARG A 771 32.90 -3.70 1.11
N PRO A 772 34.21 -3.65 1.39
CA PRO A 772 35.24 -3.49 0.36
C PRO A 772 35.34 -4.67 -0.61
N TRP A 773 34.79 -5.84 -0.28
CA TRP A 773 34.75 -7.01 -1.16
C TRP A 773 33.63 -6.98 -2.21
N LEU A 774 32.64 -6.08 -2.10
CA LEU A 774 31.56 -6.00 -3.08
C LEU A 774 32.08 -5.53 -4.43
N LYS A 775 31.84 -6.36 -5.46
CA LYS A 775 32.12 -6.00 -6.85
C LYS A 775 31.04 -5.08 -7.43
N VAL A 776 29.79 -5.26 -6.98
CA VAL A 776 28.65 -4.39 -7.32
C VAL A 776 28.85 -3.00 -6.72
N ARG A 777 28.58 -1.96 -7.50
CA ARG A 777 28.86 -0.57 -7.10
C ARG A 777 27.57 0.17 -6.84
N MET A 778 27.49 0.86 -5.70
CA MET A 778 26.45 1.88 -5.48
C MET A 778 26.66 3.01 -6.50
N PRO A 779 25.72 3.28 -7.42
CA PRO A 779 25.94 4.25 -8.48
C PRO A 779 25.97 5.71 -7.98
N THR A 780 26.66 6.59 -8.71
CA THR A 780 26.56 8.04 -8.49
C THR A 780 25.47 8.60 -9.41
N PHE A 781 24.32 8.95 -8.82
CA PHE A 781 23.21 9.54 -9.56
C PHE A 781 23.40 11.05 -9.79
N GLY A 782 24.20 11.72 -8.97
CA GLY A 782 24.37 13.17 -9.02
C GLY A 782 23.07 13.88 -8.64
N PHE A 783 22.51 13.49 -7.50
CA PHE A 783 21.32 14.11 -6.91
C PHE A 783 21.63 15.54 -6.45
N ASP A 784 20.63 16.41 -6.53
CA ASP A 784 20.69 17.71 -5.85
C ASP A 784 20.34 17.60 -4.35
N ASP A 785 20.59 18.67 -3.59
CA ASP A 785 20.34 18.70 -2.15
C ASP A 785 18.86 18.45 -1.81
N GLY A 786 17.93 18.85 -2.68
CA GLY A 786 16.49 18.64 -2.51
C GLY A 786 16.10 17.17 -2.65
N GLU A 787 16.62 16.50 -3.67
CA GLU A 787 16.43 15.06 -3.90
C GLU A 787 17.02 14.23 -2.75
N VAL A 788 18.25 14.54 -2.32
CA VAL A 788 18.90 13.85 -1.19
C VAL A 788 18.10 14.03 0.11
N ASN A 789 17.68 15.26 0.42
CA ASN A 789 16.85 15.53 1.59
C ASN A 789 15.49 14.82 1.52
N THR A 790 14.91 14.69 0.32
CA THR A 790 13.68 13.92 0.10
C THR A 790 13.87 12.45 0.43
N LEU A 791 14.97 11.83 0.00
CA LEU A 791 15.31 10.44 0.33
C LEU A 791 15.57 10.24 1.82
N ILE A 792 16.24 11.17 2.49
CA ILE A 792 16.48 11.11 3.95
C ILE A 792 15.16 11.16 4.71
N ARG A 793 14.30 12.15 4.40
CA ARG A 793 12.97 12.30 5.01
C ARG A 793 12.11 11.08 4.77
N TYR A 794 12.18 10.50 3.58
CA TYR A 794 11.49 9.27 3.21
C TYR A 794 11.87 8.10 4.11
N PHE A 795 13.16 7.79 4.23
CA PHE A 795 13.60 6.68 5.08
C PHE A 795 13.27 6.93 6.56
N ALA A 796 13.45 8.16 7.05
CA ALA A 796 13.03 8.54 8.40
C ALA A 796 11.52 8.35 8.62
N ALA A 797 10.70 8.76 7.64
CA ALA A 797 9.26 8.61 7.67
C ALA A 797 8.82 7.14 7.68
N LEU A 798 9.47 6.26 6.91
CA LEU A 798 9.18 4.83 6.95
C LEU A 798 9.38 4.23 8.35
N ASP A 799 10.43 4.66 9.04
CA ASP A 799 10.84 4.11 10.34
C ASP A 799 10.27 4.86 11.55
N ASN A 800 9.28 5.75 11.33
CA ASN A 800 8.65 6.56 12.37
C ASN A 800 9.66 7.43 13.15
N ARG A 801 10.66 7.96 12.45
CA ARG A 801 11.69 8.84 13.00
C ARG A 801 11.39 10.30 12.65
N PRO A 802 11.92 11.27 13.42
CA PRO A 802 11.79 12.68 13.08
C PRO A 802 12.32 12.95 11.66
N ILE A 803 11.45 13.43 10.79
CA ILE A 803 11.80 13.75 9.39
C ILE A 803 12.52 15.10 9.27
N PHE A 804 12.34 15.98 10.24
CA PHE A 804 13.12 17.19 10.42
C PHE A 804 14.13 16.93 11.53
N GLN A 805 15.41 17.09 11.21
CA GLN A 805 16.48 16.84 12.16
C GLN A 805 16.57 18.03 13.10
N GLU A 806 16.25 17.82 14.38
CA GLU A 806 16.76 18.69 15.43
C GLU A 806 18.28 18.50 15.48
N PHE A 807 19.05 19.58 15.63
CA PHE A 807 20.49 19.50 15.89
C PHE A 807 20.70 18.66 17.16
N ARG A 808 21.00 17.38 17.01
CA ARG A 808 21.32 16.51 18.14
C ARG A 808 22.76 16.73 18.52
N THR A 809 22.99 16.98 19.80
CA THR A 809 24.33 16.93 20.37
C THR A 809 24.96 15.57 20.03
N PRO A 810 26.15 15.53 19.41
CA PRO A 810 26.78 14.26 19.07
C PRO A 810 26.92 13.37 20.29
N TYR A 811 26.48 12.11 20.18
CA TYR A 811 26.61 11.15 21.27
C TYR A 811 28.09 10.97 21.63
N ARG A 812 28.41 11.08 22.92
CA ARG A 812 29.76 10.90 23.44
C ARG A 812 29.83 9.57 24.19
N PRO A 813 30.61 8.59 23.70
CA PRO A 813 30.81 7.32 24.40
C PRO A 813 31.36 7.53 25.80
N ASN A 814 30.86 6.79 26.78
CA ASN A 814 31.43 6.82 28.12
C ASN A 814 32.68 5.91 28.17
N PRO A 815 33.86 6.42 28.59
CA PRO A 815 35.09 5.63 28.61
C PRO A 815 35.01 4.37 29.48
N ALA A 816 34.31 4.42 30.61
CA ALA A 816 34.19 3.29 31.53
C ALA A 816 33.34 2.16 30.95
N THR A 817 32.22 2.49 30.31
CA THR A 817 31.36 1.52 29.61
C THR A 817 32.05 1.01 28.34
N ALA A 818 32.77 1.85 27.60
CA ALA A 818 33.55 1.43 26.44
C ALA A 818 34.64 0.40 26.79
N ALA A 819 35.29 0.52 27.96
CA ALA A 819 36.26 -0.47 28.43
C ALA A 819 35.60 -1.85 28.69
N VAL A 820 34.37 -1.87 29.22
CA VAL A 820 33.57 -3.08 29.36
C VAL A 820 33.13 -3.62 27.99
N GLY A 821 32.71 -2.72 27.10
CA GLY A 821 32.35 -3.02 25.72
C GLY A 821 33.47 -3.70 24.95
N LYS A 822 34.72 -3.26 25.14
CA LYS A 822 35.89 -3.93 24.54
C LYS A 822 36.00 -5.39 24.98
N LYS A 823 35.84 -5.67 26.27
CA LYS A 823 35.89 -7.04 26.80
C LYS A 823 34.80 -7.91 26.18
N LEU A 824 33.58 -7.38 26.08
CA LEU A 824 32.45 -8.06 25.44
C LEU A 824 32.71 -8.29 23.94
N PHE A 825 33.25 -7.29 23.24
CA PHE A 825 33.54 -7.35 21.81
C PHE A 825 34.60 -8.43 21.49
N ASP A 826 35.63 -8.53 22.32
CA ASP A 826 36.67 -9.56 22.20
C ASP A 826 36.10 -10.96 22.54
N ALA A 827 35.29 -11.07 23.62
CA ALA A 827 34.70 -12.32 24.06
C ALA A 827 33.65 -12.90 23.09
N LEU A 828 32.86 -12.03 22.45
CA LEU A 828 31.88 -12.39 21.41
C LEU A 828 32.53 -12.52 20.02
N GLN A 829 33.86 -12.40 19.93
CA GLN A 829 34.65 -12.56 18.71
C GLN A 829 34.15 -11.71 17.53
N CYS A 830 33.74 -10.47 17.78
CA CYS A 830 33.12 -9.62 16.75
C CYS A 830 34.03 -9.40 15.52
N MET A 831 35.36 -9.40 15.71
CA MET A 831 36.34 -9.26 14.61
C MET A 831 36.45 -10.49 13.70
N ALA A 832 35.91 -11.64 14.09
CA ALA A 832 35.91 -12.83 13.23
C ALA A 832 35.14 -12.57 11.93
N CYS A 833 34.08 -11.76 12.00
CA CYS A 833 33.27 -11.40 10.84
C CYS A 833 33.48 -9.94 10.40
N HIS A 834 33.69 -9.01 11.34
CA HIS A 834 33.78 -7.57 11.05
C HIS A 834 35.24 -7.12 10.83
N PRO A 835 35.66 -6.82 9.59
CA PRO A 835 37.01 -6.38 9.32
C PRO A 835 37.22 -4.95 9.85
N THR A 836 38.38 -4.73 10.47
CA THR A 836 38.86 -3.43 10.94
C THR A 836 39.99 -2.89 10.05
N GLY A 837 40.07 -3.36 8.81
CA GLY A 837 41.08 -2.98 7.82
C GLY A 837 40.79 -3.60 6.45
N PRO A 838 41.72 -3.49 5.48
CA PRO A 838 41.60 -4.14 4.18
C PRO A 838 41.40 -5.66 4.34
N VAL A 839 40.41 -6.21 3.64
CA VAL A 839 40.15 -7.66 3.63
C VAL A 839 41.32 -8.39 2.98
N GLN A 840 41.83 -9.44 3.63
CA GLN A 840 42.94 -10.22 3.09
C GLN A 840 42.51 -10.99 1.82
N PRO A 841 43.40 -11.12 0.82
CA PRO A 841 43.15 -11.96 -0.35
C PRO A 841 42.82 -13.41 0.07
N GLY A 842 41.71 -13.96 -0.44
CA GLY A 842 41.27 -15.34 -0.14
C GLY A 842 40.35 -15.51 1.06
N ALA A 843 39.98 -14.43 1.76
CA ALA A 843 38.95 -14.48 2.79
C ALA A 843 37.60 -14.96 2.22
N ASP A 844 36.88 -15.82 2.96
CA ASP A 844 35.52 -16.23 2.60
C ASP A 844 34.57 -15.04 2.74
N VAL A 845 34.28 -14.39 1.61
CA VAL A 845 33.41 -13.20 1.55
C VAL A 845 32.00 -13.46 2.05
N ALA A 846 31.56 -14.73 2.08
CA ALA A 846 30.26 -15.09 2.63
C ALA A 846 30.23 -14.95 4.18
N GLN A 847 31.37 -14.99 4.84
CA GLN A 847 31.48 -14.86 6.31
C GLN A 847 31.77 -13.42 6.75
N LEU A 848 32.06 -12.50 5.83
CA LEU A 848 32.39 -11.13 6.14
C LEU A 848 31.15 -10.27 6.44
N ALA A 849 31.29 -9.40 7.43
CA ALA A 849 30.29 -8.44 7.89
C ALA A 849 30.80 -6.99 7.75
N PRO A 850 29.93 -5.96 7.75
CA PRO A 850 30.33 -4.58 7.46
C PRO A 850 31.51 -4.05 8.30
N ASN A 851 32.38 -3.24 7.69
CA ASN A 851 33.48 -2.57 8.41
C ASN A 851 32.92 -1.64 9.49
N LEU A 852 33.33 -1.86 10.75
CA LEU A 852 32.84 -1.15 11.93
C LEU A 852 33.59 0.17 12.21
N GLN A 853 34.69 0.48 11.53
CA GLN A 853 35.42 1.75 11.73
C GLN A 853 34.61 2.99 11.35
N LEU A 854 33.58 2.82 10.51
CA LEU A 854 32.67 3.90 10.14
C LEU A 854 31.46 4.01 11.07
N ALA A 855 31.34 3.17 12.10
CA ALA A 855 30.16 3.11 12.96
C ALA A 855 29.83 4.47 13.58
N ARG A 856 30.85 5.21 14.05
CA ARG A 856 30.67 6.53 14.69
C ARG A 856 30.02 7.57 13.78
N GLU A 857 30.42 7.63 12.53
CA GLU A 857 29.87 8.60 11.58
C GLU A 857 28.59 8.10 10.93
N ARG A 858 28.49 6.79 10.69
CA ARG A 858 27.42 6.20 9.90
C ARG A 858 26.20 5.84 10.70
N LEU A 859 26.34 5.25 11.89
CA LEU A 859 25.24 4.56 12.57
C LEU A 859 24.65 5.42 13.67
N GLN A 860 23.33 5.33 13.85
CA GLN A 860 22.66 5.96 14.99
C GLN A 860 23.01 5.19 16.28
N PRO A 861 23.45 5.87 17.35
CA PRO A 861 23.81 5.24 18.63
C PRO A 861 22.73 4.28 19.14
N GLU A 862 21.47 4.69 19.09
CA GLU A 862 20.37 3.92 19.66
C GLU A 862 20.00 2.72 18.78
N TRP A 863 20.17 2.85 17.46
CA TRP A 863 20.01 1.74 16.55
C TRP A 863 21.04 0.63 16.80
N ILE A 864 22.29 0.98 17.14
CA ILE A 864 23.33 -0.03 17.43
C ILE A 864 22.88 -0.93 18.59
N VAL A 865 22.31 -0.35 19.65
CA VAL A 865 21.83 -1.11 20.82
C VAL A 865 20.68 -2.03 20.41
N ASP A 866 19.66 -1.50 19.74
CA ASP A 866 18.51 -2.30 19.33
C ASP A 866 18.89 -3.40 18.32
N TRP A 867 19.81 -3.11 17.40
CA TRP A 867 20.34 -4.08 16.44
C TRP A 867 21.09 -5.22 17.14
N LEU A 868 21.89 -4.92 18.17
CA LEU A 868 22.60 -5.96 18.93
C LEU A 868 21.62 -6.85 19.69
N LEU A 869 20.54 -6.27 20.24
CA LEU A 869 19.52 -7.02 20.99
C LEU A 869 18.68 -7.93 20.09
N ASP A 870 18.27 -7.46 18.90
CA ASP A 870 17.44 -8.24 17.99
C ASP A 870 17.72 -7.91 16.51
N PRO A 871 18.78 -8.48 15.92
CA PRO A 871 19.17 -8.17 14.54
C PRO A 871 18.14 -8.71 13.52
N GLN A 872 17.46 -9.82 13.84
CA GLN A 872 16.48 -10.45 12.93
C GLN A 872 15.22 -9.59 12.75
N LYS A 873 14.83 -8.83 13.78
CA LYS A 873 13.72 -7.87 13.70
C LYS A 873 13.97 -6.74 12.68
N PHE A 874 15.21 -6.28 12.55
CA PHE A 874 15.57 -5.19 11.63
C PHE A 874 15.91 -5.68 10.22
N GLN A 875 16.56 -6.84 10.13
CA GLN A 875 16.89 -7.45 8.85
C GLN A 875 16.65 -8.97 8.92
N PRO A 876 15.44 -9.45 8.58
CA PRO A 876 15.15 -10.86 8.55
C PRO A 876 16.12 -11.63 7.64
N GLY A 877 16.66 -12.74 8.13
CA GLY A 877 17.66 -13.53 7.42
C GLY A 877 19.07 -12.95 7.46
N THR A 878 19.33 -11.96 8.33
CA THR A 878 20.70 -11.49 8.59
C THR A 878 21.56 -12.60 9.19
N ARG A 879 22.85 -12.61 8.85
CA ARG A 879 23.85 -13.55 9.37
C ARG A 879 24.41 -13.12 10.74
N MET A 880 24.05 -11.94 11.23
CA MET A 880 24.43 -11.48 12.57
C MET A 880 23.83 -12.44 13.61
N PRO A 881 24.65 -13.08 14.47
CA PRO A 881 24.13 -13.96 15.51
C PRO A 881 23.25 -13.20 16.51
N THR A 882 22.20 -13.85 17.00
CA THR A 882 21.39 -13.32 18.11
C THR A 882 22.09 -13.60 19.44
N PHE A 883 22.98 -12.69 19.85
CA PHE A 883 23.72 -12.82 21.10
C PHE A 883 22.86 -12.62 22.35
N PHE A 884 21.75 -11.90 22.22
CA PHE A 884 20.83 -11.59 23.31
C PHE A 884 19.42 -12.12 22.97
N PRO A 885 19.15 -13.43 23.08
CA PRO A 885 17.86 -13.97 22.70
C PRO A 885 16.72 -13.40 23.56
N TYR A 886 15.58 -13.12 22.93
CA TYR A 886 14.40 -12.64 23.64
C TYR A 886 13.70 -13.80 24.37
N ASN A 887 13.43 -13.62 25.66
CA ASN A 887 12.73 -14.57 26.50
C ASN A 887 11.27 -14.15 26.68
N GLU A 888 10.35 -14.85 26.03
CA GLU A 888 8.92 -14.53 26.07
C GLU A 888 8.30 -14.64 27.48
N GLN A 889 8.86 -15.49 28.35
CA GLN A 889 8.34 -15.70 29.71
C GLN A 889 8.68 -14.54 30.64
N THR A 890 9.88 -13.96 30.49
CA THR A 890 10.35 -12.86 31.33
C THR A 890 10.11 -11.49 30.70
N GLY A 891 9.82 -11.44 29.39
CA GLY A 891 9.67 -10.21 28.61
C GLY A 891 10.98 -9.44 28.43
N LYS A 892 12.13 -10.10 28.56
CA LYS A 892 13.48 -9.49 28.52
C LYS A 892 14.41 -10.27 27.62
N HIS A 893 15.50 -9.62 27.20
CA HIS A 893 16.60 -10.30 26.51
C HIS A 893 17.56 -10.92 27.53
N ASP A 894 17.93 -12.18 27.30
CA ASP A 894 18.90 -12.90 28.13
C ASP A 894 20.33 -12.52 27.72
N SER A 895 21.25 -12.50 28.71
CA SER A 895 22.66 -12.18 28.47
C SER A 895 23.49 -13.46 28.29
N PRO A 896 24.42 -13.49 27.32
CA PRO A 896 25.37 -14.59 27.17
C PRO A 896 26.48 -14.56 28.23
N MET A 897 26.59 -13.48 29.02
CA MET A 897 27.67 -13.21 29.97
C MET A 897 27.10 -12.68 31.29
N PRO A 898 26.49 -13.54 32.13
CA PRO A 898 25.80 -13.12 33.36
C PRO A 898 26.69 -12.37 34.36
N ASP A 899 28.00 -12.62 34.34
CA ASP A 899 28.97 -12.00 35.26
C ASP A 899 29.32 -10.55 34.90
N ILE A 900 28.97 -10.08 33.69
CA ILE A 900 29.28 -8.72 33.23
C ILE A 900 28.04 -7.84 33.41
N LEU A 901 28.17 -6.70 34.10
CA LEU A 901 27.07 -5.74 34.32
C LEU A 901 25.80 -6.37 34.93
N GLY A 902 25.95 -7.44 35.72
CA GLY A 902 24.85 -8.16 36.38
C GLY A 902 23.92 -8.90 35.41
N GLY A 903 24.42 -9.29 34.23
CA GLY A 903 23.65 -10.03 33.23
C GLY A 903 22.57 -9.20 32.51
N ASP A 904 22.62 -7.88 32.62
CA ASP A 904 21.69 -6.98 31.95
C ASP A 904 22.06 -6.84 30.46
N ALA A 905 21.33 -7.55 29.60
CA ALA A 905 21.55 -7.57 28.15
C ALA A 905 21.58 -6.17 27.53
N ARG A 906 20.71 -5.25 27.98
CA ARG A 906 20.66 -3.90 27.42
C ARG A 906 21.88 -3.08 27.79
N LYS A 907 22.32 -3.15 29.05
CA LYS A 907 23.56 -2.47 29.48
C LYS A 907 24.80 -3.03 28.78
N GLN A 908 24.82 -4.33 28.50
CA GLN A 908 25.90 -4.95 27.72
C GLN A 908 25.90 -4.47 26.26
N ALA A 909 24.73 -4.37 25.64
CA ALA A 909 24.59 -3.80 24.30
C ALA A 909 24.99 -2.31 24.25
N GLU A 910 24.65 -1.52 25.28
CA GLU A 910 25.09 -0.13 25.43
C GLU A 910 26.62 -0.01 25.60
N ALA A 911 27.23 -0.90 26.38
CA ALA A 911 28.69 -0.95 26.52
C ALA A 911 29.37 -1.29 25.18
N LEU A 912 28.84 -2.28 24.43
CA LEU A 912 29.30 -2.62 23.08
C LEU A 912 29.16 -1.42 22.14
N ARG A 913 28.03 -0.70 22.13
CA ARG A 913 27.85 0.54 21.36
C ARG A 913 28.95 1.54 21.69
N ASP A 914 29.18 1.82 22.97
CA ASP A 914 30.15 2.84 23.38
C ASP A 914 31.55 2.48 22.87
N TYR A 915 31.96 1.21 22.97
CA TYR A 915 33.22 0.75 22.40
C TYR A 915 33.24 0.89 20.86
N LEU A 916 32.19 0.45 20.16
CA LEU A 916 32.09 0.57 18.69
C LEU A 916 32.25 2.01 18.22
N LEU A 917 31.67 2.97 18.94
CA LEU A 917 31.76 4.40 18.62
C LEU A 917 33.14 5.01 18.95
N THR A 918 34.03 4.28 19.64
CA THR A 918 35.45 4.67 19.78
C THR A 918 36.33 4.19 18.62
N LEU A 919 35.84 3.27 17.79
CA LEU A 919 36.58 2.80 16.62
C LEU A 919 36.63 3.92 15.57
N ALA A 920 37.83 4.41 15.26
CA ALA A 920 38.04 5.46 14.26
C ALA A 920 38.93 4.95 13.11
N PRO A 921 38.71 5.42 11.86
CA PRO A 921 39.63 5.14 10.77
C PRO A 921 41.00 5.79 11.05
N PRO A 922 42.13 5.16 10.68
CA PRO A 922 43.48 5.68 10.96
C PRO A 922 43.76 7.09 10.42
N THR A 923 43.00 7.58 9.44
CA THR A 923 43.25 8.81 8.68
C THR A 923 42.31 9.97 9.01
N MET A 924 41.24 9.78 9.79
CA MET A 924 40.24 10.83 10.08
C MET A 924 40.34 11.46 11.47
N ALA A 925 41.31 11.06 12.30
CA ALA A 925 41.64 11.76 13.54
C ALA A 925 42.21 13.19 13.33
N LYS A 926 42.28 13.67 12.08
CA LYS A 926 42.81 14.98 11.68
C LYS A 926 42.02 15.58 10.51
N ARG A 927 40.76 15.95 10.71
CA ARG A 927 40.15 17.07 9.96
C ARG A 927 39.38 17.95 10.94
N PRO A 928 39.63 19.28 10.95
CA PRO A 928 38.96 20.21 11.85
C PRO A 928 37.46 20.29 11.59
#